data_AF-A0AAE9MD74-F1
#
_entry.id   AF-A0AAE9MD74-F1
#
_cell.length_a   1.000
_cell.length_b   1.000
_cell.length_c   1.000
_cell.angle_alpha   90.00
_cell.angle_beta   90.00
_cell.angle_gamma   90.00
#
_symmetry.space_group_name_H-M   'P 1'
#
loop_
_entity.id
_entity.type
_entity.pdbx_description
1 polymer ?
#
loop_
_entity_poly.entity_id
_entity_poly.type
_entity_poly.pdbx_seq_one_letter_code
_entity_poly.pdbx_strand_id
1 'polypeptide(L)'
;MLKSLLSCLLACLVSLGMPLAHAQQMGSALIAYDDASSPRLLTANQGAGSVTLLARDSGERIEEAHLGGDLRQLARATDGTLLVTDYSGDRLLLLGANLKLEKAIPTGHRPYGVIFDPKRGWFWVSLFEAARLQAYDLNGTLQLDVATAETPRGLALTDDDRLLLTHAMTGQLAIYDLGKLKDPLDATALARPRLITLAETHSATPSDSQGLPRLLDGIALSPDGSEAWLPHVLWSFDHPFQFQSTVFPAVSIIDLDEEKERVDERKQLFLQINLPNVGNRSQIVSNPFAARFAADGKRVYLTLAGSEDLLVFDLSRSGKQNSNRHRRKKFQGGAKATQLLRHLPGQNPRDLLIDGDHILVHNVMGQDLTRLASGGNGPFARVTVDVPHFARLVEQDPRPAALVRGERLFNLGNTLGNTSANGRFPMAGDNWMSCNSCHLDGFNFTNRFLMQAHRQASKDNAINGHANLTNMVAGDFVGEYLRMVQQTQGGMGHDGRDGADTVDPAHPQPEVKAMMEDLHAFVTADGNLPYLANWLRLDAPRQDPAKAPTTHPKEWLNSASCQNCHAQAFADWSDSNHRLMGNSHPYYKAVQALARQTEGEAFGQWCQGCHMPQQVLNGQTDLPKGSHMLEQGGASLIEAHRAGEPVVEEGTGCVLCHRITRLEDAGGNSAFTVNLKDRESYVFEDAPGGSARHWLAERQINARPAMHKASYQKDFYQDAALCKSCHNEFAPGTGANIVNTWDEWQNSSYARAEDPARRRNCIDCHMNPTPGKGGDAVAGQSTENGTMKSRLYRHNFTGAQHQLVGLRNPDLEQESLALLRSSAALSARIEQDTEKQALVVRVTNVGAGHALPTGVADFRELWLELTLTDAEGNIVLRSGQPVNGAVPEDARLFRKVFGDTDGKPVGLKFWRYAKLLADTRIPADGWRDESWPLPADARGPFSADIRLNFRTYPKWVNDIVRATEPQLPEPPIVLLNRLQLTQLQPTPSSPDMEPER
;
A
#
# COMPACT_ATOMS: atom_id res chain seq x y z
N MET A 1 26.80 70.99 22.08
CA MET A 1 26.92 69.71 22.81
C MET A 1 25.67 68.83 22.78
N LEU A 2 24.44 69.36 22.61
CA LEU A 2 23.22 68.53 22.52
C LEU A 2 22.94 67.92 21.12
N LYS A 3 23.63 68.37 20.05
CA LYS A 3 23.43 67.86 18.68
C LYS A 3 24.36 66.69 18.28
N SER A 4 25.46 66.44 19.00
CA SER A 4 26.34 65.28 18.74
C SER A 4 25.92 64.02 19.48
N LEU A 5 25.09 64.13 20.53
CA LEU A 5 24.60 62.97 21.28
C LEU A 5 23.40 62.28 20.61
N LEU A 6 22.69 62.96 19.69
CA LEU A 6 21.56 62.38 18.97
C LEU A 6 21.99 61.59 17.71
N SER A 7 23.14 61.94 17.10
CA SER A 7 23.66 61.21 15.92
C SER A 7 24.34 59.88 16.27
N CYS A 8 24.89 59.72 17.48
CA CYS A 8 25.46 58.43 17.91
C CYS A 8 24.39 57.43 18.37
N LEU A 9 23.22 57.88 18.83
CA LEU A 9 22.12 56.99 19.20
C LEU A 9 21.32 56.47 17.99
N LEU A 10 21.29 57.21 16.87
CA LEU A 10 20.66 56.73 15.63
C LEU A 10 21.58 55.82 14.81
N ALA A 11 22.91 55.92 14.97
CA ALA A 11 23.87 55.05 14.28
C ALA A 11 24.05 53.68 14.96
N CYS A 12 23.79 53.56 16.27
CA CYS A 12 23.81 52.27 16.97
C CYS A 12 22.49 51.48 16.92
N LEU A 13 21.43 52.04 16.32
CA LEU A 13 20.16 51.35 16.07
C LEU A 13 20.05 50.80 14.63
N VAL A 14 21.06 51.02 13.77
CA VAL A 14 21.12 50.52 12.39
C VAL A 14 22.12 49.34 12.25
N SER A 15 22.86 48.99 13.32
CA SER A 15 23.81 47.87 13.36
C SER A 15 23.32 46.64 14.15
N LEU A 16 22.05 46.63 14.56
CA LEU A 16 21.34 45.46 15.08
C LEU A 16 20.20 45.06 14.13
N GLY A 17 20.53 44.95 12.83
CA GLY A 17 19.76 44.11 11.92
C GLY A 17 19.99 42.66 12.27
N MET A 18 19.44 42.19 13.40
CA MET A 18 19.12 40.77 13.51
C MET A 18 18.21 40.45 12.33
N PRO A 19 18.46 39.39 11.55
CA PRO A 19 17.44 38.93 10.63
C PRO A 19 16.20 38.70 11.51
N LEU A 20 15.08 39.36 11.19
CA LEU A 20 13.78 38.91 11.66
C LEU A 20 13.80 37.40 11.42
N ALA A 21 13.77 36.61 12.48
CA ALA A 21 13.76 35.17 12.35
C ALA A 21 12.50 34.85 11.54
N HIS A 22 12.69 34.48 10.27
CA HIS A 22 11.62 34.06 9.40
C HIS A 22 11.25 32.65 9.85
N ALA A 23 9.95 32.34 9.94
CA ALA A 23 9.46 30.99 10.11
C ALA A 23 10.25 30.02 9.21
N GLN A 24 10.93 29.04 9.81
CA GLN A 24 11.73 28.07 9.07
C GLN A 24 10.80 27.06 8.42
N GLN A 25 10.34 27.42 7.22
CA GLN A 25 9.86 26.46 6.27
C GLN A 25 11.07 25.79 5.60
N MET A 26 11.56 24.71 6.18
CA MET A 26 12.48 23.81 5.48
C MET A 26 11.72 22.53 5.14
N GLY A 27 11.90 22.05 3.92
CA GLY A 27 11.11 20.95 3.40
C GLY A 27 10.95 21.05 1.89
N SER A 28 12.05 21.29 1.19
CA SER A 28 12.32 20.69 -0.13
C SER A 28 13.82 20.81 -0.47
N ALA A 29 14.27 19.94 -1.37
CA ALA A 29 15.65 19.54 -1.64
C ALA A 29 16.68 20.65 -1.91
N LEU A 30 16.28 21.92 -1.97
CA LEU A 30 17.10 23.09 -2.28
C LEU A 30 17.18 24.07 -1.08
N ILE A 31 18.39 24.49 -0.70
CA ILE A 31 18.64 25.48 0.36
C ILE A 31 19.59 26.58 -0.12
N ALA A 32 19.31 27.84 0.24
CA ALA A 32 20.28 28.94 0.15
C ALA A 32 20.89 29.32 1.51
N TYR A 33 22.14 29.74 1.49
CA TYR A 33 22.81 30.33 2.64
C TYR A 33 23.95 31.27 2.20
N ASP A 34 24.27 32.21 3.07
CA ASP A 34 25.42 33.10 2.87
C ASP A 34 26.61 32.57 3.67
N ASP A 35 27.74 32.35 3.00
CA ASP A 35 29.03 32.14 3.65
C ASP A 35 29.76 33.48 3.74
N ALA A 36 30.63 33.67 4.74
CA ALA A 36 31.28 34.94 5.10
C ALA A 36 32.05 35.62 3.94
N SER A 37 32.29 34.89 2.84
CA SER A 37 32.97 35.36 1.63
C SER A 37 32.12 35.36 0.35
N SER A 38 31.03 34.59 0.26
CA SER A 38 30.22 34.45 -0.95
C SER A 38 28.91 33.68 -0.68
N PRO A 39 27.79 34.04 -1.34
CA PRO A 39 26.53 33.31 -1.22
C PRO A 39 26.55 31.96 -1.95
N ARG A 40 25.83 30.97 -1.40
CA ARG A 40 25.84 29.56 -1.83
C ARG A 40 24.43 28.94 -1.90
N LEU A 41 24.30 27.90 -2.71
CA LEU A 41 23.11 27.03 -2.79
C LEU A 41 23.50 25.57 -2.61
N LEU A 42 22.66 24.81 -1.93
CA LEU A 42 22.76 23.35 -1.77
C LEU A 42 21.55 22.65 -2.35
N THR A 43 21.77 21.55 -3.06
CA THR A 43 20.72 20.72 -3.62
C THR A 43 20.96 19.24 -3.31
N ALA A 44 19.92 18.52 -2.90
CA ALA A 44 19.90 17.07 -2.92
C ALA A 44 19.31 16.61 -4.25
N ASN A 45 20.04 15.75 -4.94
CA ASN A 45 19.74 15.37 -6.32
C ASN A 45 19.08 13.98 -6.30
N GLN A 46 17.75 13.97 -6.28
CA GLN A 46 16.94 12.75 -6.23
C GLN A 46 17.32 11.78 -7.35
N GLY A 47 17.45 10.50 -7.03
CA GLY A 47 17.79 9.46 -8.01
C GLY A 47 19.25 9.47 -8.49
N ALA A 48 19.89 10.64 -8.59
CA ALA A 48 21.32 10.73 -8.89
C ALA A 48 22.20 10.38 -7.67
N GLY A 49 21.63 10.45 -6.46
CA GLY A 49 22.33 10.04 -5.25
C GLY A 49 23.47 10.99 -4.88
N SER A 50 23.34 12.28 -5.20
CA SER A 50 24.37 13.28 -4.93
C SER A 50 23.83 14.53 -4.24
N VAL A 51 24.72 15.29 -3.60
CA VAL A 51 24.47 16.64 -3.09
C VAL A 51 25.38 17.61 -3.82
N THR A 52 24.84 18.72 -4.29
CA THR A 52 25.60 19.71 -5.05
C THR A 52 25.63 21.05 -4.32
N LEU A 53 26.82 21.64 -4.27
CA LEU A 53 27.09 22.99 -3.83
C LEU A 53 27.29 23.89 -5.05
N LEU A 54 26.53 24.97 -5.14
CA LEU A 54 26.58 25.94 -6.24
C LEU A 54 26.90 27.34 -5.71
N ALA A 55 27.53 28.16 -6.55
CA ALA A 55 27.56 29.60 -6.37
C ALA A 55 26.15 30.16 -6.64
N ARG A 56 25.57 30.87 -5.68
CA ARG A 56 24.16 31.32 -5.75
C ARG A 56 23.90 32.23 -6.95
N ASP A 57 24.80 33.18 -7.20
CA ASP A 57 24.58 34.24 -8.18
C ASP A 57 24.79 33.77 -9.64
N SER A 58 25.78 32.91 -9.87
CA SER A 58 26.16 32.42 -11.20
C SER A 58 25.52 31.08 -11.57
N GLY A 59 25.09 30.29 -10.59
CA GLY A 59 24.66 28.91 -10.81
C GLY A 59 25.81 27.95 -11.11
N GLU A 60 27.06 28.41 -10.99
CA GLU A 60 28.25 27.60 -11.21
C GLU A 60 28.35 26.53 -10.11
N ARG A 61 28.56 25.28 -10.53
CA ARG A 61 28.79 24.17 -9.62
C ARG A 61 30.18 24.24 -9.02
N ILE A 62 30.23 24.34 -7.70
CA ILE A 62 31.47 24.39 -6.92
C ILE A 62 31.91 22.96 -6.56
N GLU A 63 30.97 22.14 -6.10
CA GLU A 63 31.25 20.77 -5.67
C GLU A 63 30.01 19.89 -5.86
N GLU A 64 30.21 18.61 -6.19
CA GLU A 64 29.19 17.56 -6.16
C GLU A 64 29.74 16.36 -5.38
N ALA A 65 29.02 15.96 -4.34
CA ALA A 65 29.34 14.79 -3.54
C ALA A 65 28.41 13.63 -3.93
N HIS A 66 28.97 12.58 -4.53
CA HIS A 66 28.26 11.35 -4.87
C HIS A 66 28.20 10.40 -3.67
N LEU A 67 27.00 10.19 -3.13
CA LEU A 67 26.76 9.41 -1.91
C LEU A 67 25.97 8.12 -2.19
N GLY A 68 25.34 8.04 -3.36
CA GLY A 68 24.43 6.96 -3.75
C GLY A 68 23.05 7.09 -3.12
N GLY A 69 22.16 6.15 -3.46
CA GLY A 69 20.80 6.10 -2.91
C GLY A 69 19.84 7.11 -3.55
N ASP A 70 18.71 7.33 -2.88
CA ASP A 70 17.62 8.20 -3.32
C ASP A 70 17.52 9.42 -2.39
N LEU A 71 18.36 10.43 -2.63
CA LEU A 71 18.47 11.60 -1.76
C LEU A 71 17.32 12.59 -1.98
N ARG A 72 16.45 12.74 -0.97
CA ARG A 72 15.20 13.52 -1.11
C ARG A 72 15.29 14.93 -0.53
N GLN A 73 15.63 15.05 0.75
CA GLN A 73 15.59 16.31 1.50
C GLN A 73 16.91 16.52 2.21
N LEU A 74 17.26 17.77 2.45
CA LEU A 74 18.42 18.15 3.24
C LEU A 74 18.08 19.31 4.18
N ALA A 75 18.77 19.39 5.31
CA ALA A 75 18.72 20.53 6.23
C ALA A 75 20.13 20.93 6.64
N ARG A 76 20.34 22.22 6.89
CA ARG A 76 21.63 22.78 7.30
C ARG A 76 21.55 23.39 8.69
N ALA A 77 22.44 22.97 9.57
CA ALA A 77 22.63 23.54 10.89
C ALA A 77 23.44 24.84 10.86
N THR A 78 23.45 25.56 11.98
CA THR A 78 24.16 26.84 12.14
C THR A 78 25.68 26.72 12.04
N ASP A 79 26.25 25.56 12.41
CA ASP A 79 27.69 25.27 12.31
C ASP A 79 28.11 24.80 10.89
N GLY A 80 27.15 24.67 9.97
CA GLY A 80 27.36 24.19 8.61
C GLY A 80 27.18 22.69 8.41
N THR A 81 26.90 21.93 9.47
CA THR A 81 26.56 20.50 9.40
C THR A 81 25.29 20.31 8.57
N LEU A 82 25.26 19.27 7.75
CA LEU A 82 24.13 18.91 6.89
C LEU A 82 23.60 17.54 7.26
N LEU A 83 22.28 17.39 7.27
CA LEU A 83 21.64 16.09 7.34
C LEU A 83 20.79 15.88 6.09
N VAL A 84 21.01 14.76 5.41
CA VAL A 84 20.35 14.40 4.15
C VAL A 84 19.61 13.08 4.31
N THR A 85 18.41 12.99 3.77
CA THR A 85 17.60 11.76 3.82
C THR A 85 17.84 10.90 2.58
N ASP A 86 18.30 9.66 2.77
CA ASP A 86 18.36 8.63 1.74
C ASP A 86 17.11 7.75 1.83
N TYR A 87 16.12 8.07 1.00
CA TYR A 87 14.76 7.55 1.12
C TYR A 87 14.67 6.06 0.81
N SER A 88 15.40 5.55 -0.19
CA SER A 88 15.41 4.10 -0.49
C SER A 88 16.48 3.34 0.29
N GLY A 89 17.53 4.02 0.76
CA GLY A 89 18.60 3.42 1.55
C GLY A 89 18.29 3.27 3.04
N ASP A 90 17.09 3.65 3.50
CA ASP A 90 16.63 3.56 4.89
C ASP A 90 17.64 4.14 5.90
N ARG A 91 18.22 5.29 5.56
CA ARG A 91 19.29 5.94 6.34
C ARG A 91 19.33 7.46 6.17
N LEU A 92 20.04 8.11 7.08
CA LEU A 92 20.41 9.52 7.01
C LEU A 92 21.90 9.64 6.73
N LEU A 93 22.30 10.69 6.02
CA LEU A 93 23.69 11.02 5.73
C LEU A 93 24.02 12.35 6.39
N LEU A 94 24.88 12.30 7.40
CA LEU A 94 25.43 13.47 8.07
C LEU A 94 26.70 13.90 7.33
N LEU A 95 26.70 15.13 6.81
CA LEU A 95 27.81 15.71 6.05
C LEU A 95 28.36 16.95 6.76
N GLY A 96 29.66 17.17 6.64
CA GLY A 96 30.26 18.44 7.01
C GLY A 96 29.93 19.55 5.99
N ALA A 97 30.33 20.79 6.31
CA ALA A 97 30.10 21.96 5.44
C ALA A 97 30.78 21.87 4.06
N ASN A 98 31.75 20.97 3.91
CA ASN A 98 32.45 20.65 2.65
C ASN A 98 31.87 19.40 1.95
N LEU A 99 30.61 19.04 2.24
CA LEU A 99 29.90 17.87 1.70
C LEU A 99 30.53 16.50 2.00
N LYS A 100 31.59 16.45 2.82
CA LYS A 100 32.21 15.17 3.20
C LYS A 100 31.26 14.39 4.09
N LEU A 101 30.98 13.13 3.72
CA LEU A 101 30.23 12.20 4.57
C LEU A 101 30.99 11.95 5.87
N GLU A 102 30.38 12.33 6.98
CA GLU A 102 30.89 12.09 8.32
C GLU A 102 30.29 10.81 8.92
N LYS A 103 28.99 10.59 8.70
CA LYS A 103 28.28 9.45 9.26
C LYS A 103 27.08 9.06 8.41
N ALA A 104 26.93 7.77 8.12
CA ALA A 104 25.67 7.19 7.66
C ALA A 104 24.94 6.59 8.86
N ILE A 105 23.69 7.02 9.08
CA ILE A 105 22.90 6.69 10.27
C ILE A 105 21.72 5.83 9.80
N PRO A 106 21.72 4.51 10.07
CA PRO A 106 20.56 3.67 9.78
C PRO A 106 19.32 4.19 10.51
N THR A 107 18.18 4.20 9.82
CA THR A 107 16.89 4.58 10.39
C THR A 107 15.89 3.44 10.25
N GLY A 108 14.63 3.70 10.58
CA GLY A 108 13.54 2.91 10.03
C GLY A 108 13.33 3.20 8.54
N HIS A 109 12.24 2.68 7.98
CA HIS A 109 12.00 2.71 6.55
C HIS A 109 11.57 4.09 6.02
N ARG A 110 12.15 4.45 4.87
CA ARG A 110 11.78 5.63 4.06
C ARG A 110 11.90 6.97 4.81
N PRO A 111 13.10 7.39 5.29
CA PRO A 111 13.30 8.74 5.79
C PRO A 111 13.02 9.76 4.67
N TYR A 112 12.18 10.76 4.94
CA TYR A 112 11.72 11.71 3.92
C TYR A 112 11.99 13.17 4.29
N GLY A 113 11.18 13.79 5.15
CA GLY A 113 11.33 15.18 5.56
C GLY A 113 12.47 15.33 6.56
N VAL A 114 13.28 16.39 6.41
CA VAL A 114 14.26 16.81 7.41
C VAL A 114 14.27 18.33 7.55
N ILE A 115 14.26 18.84 8.79
CA ILE A 115 14.41 20.26 9.12
C ILE A 115 15.36 20.44 10.30
N PHE A 116 16.00 21.61 10.41
CA PHE A 116 16.84 21.95 11.56
C PHE A 116 16.10 22.90 12.51
N ASP A 117 16.06 22.54 13.79
CA ASP A 117 15.56 23.36 14.90
C ASP A 117 16.75 24.03 15.62
N PRO A 118 16.96 25.34 15.43
CA PRO A 118 18.09 26.06 16.01
C PRO A 118 17.94 26.29 17.52
N LYS A 119 16.72 26.25 18.08
CA LYS A 119 16.52 26.44 19.53
C LYS A 119 17.06 25.23 20.29
N ARG A 120 16.92 24.03 19.73
CA ARG A 120 17.34 22.76 20.34
C ARG A 120 18.68 22.25 19.80
N GLY A 121 19.11 22.72 18.62
CA GLY A 121 20.28 22.20 17.93
C GLY A 121 20.03 20.81 17.34
N TRP A 122 18.80 20.57 16.87
CA TRP A 122 18.34 19.24 16.44
C TRP A 122 17.89 19.22 14.99
N PHE A 123 18.03 18.08 14.34
CA PHE A 123 17.36 17.75 13.11
C PHE A 123 16.11 16.92 13.38
N TRP A 124 14.94 17.40 12.96
CA TRP A 124 13.70 16.64 12.96
C TRP A 124 13.57 15.87 11.65
N VAL A 125 13.21 14.59 11.73
CA VAL A 125 13.15 13.66 10.59
C VAL A 125 11.85 12.87 10.61
N SER A 126 11.10 12.86 9.51
CA SER A 126 9.94 11.98 9.34
C SER A 126 10.34 10.67 8.65
N LEU A 127 9.91 9.52 9.19
CA LEU A 127 10.05 8.22 8.55
C LEU A 127 8.72 7.75 7.99
N PHE A 128 8.59 7.81 6.66
CA PHE A 128 7.31 7.75 5.96
C PHE A 128 6.60 6.39 6.10
N GLU A 129 7.27 5.27 5.81
CA GLU A 129 6.65 3.95 5.93
C GLU A 129 6.71 3.39 7.36
N ALA A 130 7.70 3.81 8.15
CA ALA A 130 7.80 3.39 9.55
C ALA A 130 6.79 4.07 10.48
N ALA A 131 6.10 5.12 10.02
CA ALA A 131 5.18 5.94 10.83
C ALA A 131 5.86 6.54 12.08
N ARG A 132 7.09 7.05 11.93
CA ARG A 132 7.88 7.64 13.04
C ARG A 132 8.25 9.09 12.77
N LEU A 133 8.40 9.84 13.86
CA LEU A 133 9.08 11.14 13.91
C LEU A 133 10.29 11.01 14.83
N GLN A 134 11.46 11.38 14.31
CA GLN A 134 12.74 11.27 15.01
C GLN A 134 13.42 12.62 15.14
N ALA A 135 14.26 12.77 16.16
CA ALA A 135 15.13 13.94 16.33
C ALA A 135 16.58 13.51 16.54
N TYR A 136 17.52 14.20 15.89
CA TYR A 136 18.95 13.92 15.97
C TYR A 136 19.73 15.18 16.36
N ASP A 137 20.78 15.03 17.17
CA ASP A 137 21.71 16.13 17.42
C ASP A 137 22.69 16.35 16.25
N LEU A 138 23.57 17.36 16.39
CA LEU A 138 24.59 17.68 15.39
C LEU A 138 25.62 16.56 15.14
N ASN A 139 25.75 15.60 16.06
CA ASN A 139 26.63 14.43 15.89
C ASN A 139 25.89 13.22 15.26
N GLY A 140 24.63 13.41 14.89
CA GLY A 140 23.79 12.33 14.39
C GLY A 140 23.46 11.28 15.45
N THR A 141 23.31 11.70 16.71
CA THR A 141 22.83 10.87 17.82
C THR A 141 21.33 11.06 17.96
N LEU A 142 20.58 9.95 17.93
CA LEU A 142 19.13 9.95 18.12
C LEU A 142 18.78 10.44 19.53
N GLN A 143 18.01 11.51 19.61
CA GLN A 143 17.53 12.12 20.86
C GLN A 143 16.11 11.69 21.17
N LEU A 144 15.27 11.56 20.15
CA LEU A 144 13.85 11.26 20.30
C LEU A 144 13.35 10.39 19.13
N ASP A 145 12.45 9.46 19.43
CA ASP A 145 11.82 8.58 18.45
C ASP A 145 10.38 8.24 18.86
N VAL A 146 9.42 8.84 18.16
CA VAL A 146 7.99 8.83 18.55
C VAL A 146 7.15 8.25 17.43
N ALA A 147 6.13 7.47 17.80
CA ALA A 147 5.15 6.94 16.86
C ALA A 147 4.20 8.06 16.41
N THR A 148 3.82 8.02 15.14
CA THR A 148 2.92 8.98 14.51
C THR A 148 1.76 8.25 13.83
N ALA A 149 0.78 8.99 13.30
CA ALA A 149 -0.14 8.39 12.33
C ALA A 149 0.63 7.93 11.06
N GLU A 150 0.06 7.04 10.27
CA GLU A 150 0.74 6.49 9.09
C GLU A 150 1.15 7.58 8.07
N THR A 151 2.18 7.30 7.27
CA THR A 151 2.65 8.17 6.16
C THR A 151 3.09 9.61 6.54
N PRO A 152 3.80 9.83 7.67
CA PRO A 152 4.34 11.16 8.01
C PRO A 152 5.35 11.63 6.94
N ARG A 153 5.27 12.90 6.51
CA ARG A 153 6.02 13.35 5.32
C ARG A 153 6.62 14.75 5.40
N GLY A 154 5.85 15.79 5.18
CA GLY A 154 6.34 17.18 5.18
C GLY A 154 6.45 17.72 6.60
N LEU A 155 7.48 18.54 6.84
CA LEU A 155 7.75 19.19 8.12
C LEU A 155 7.78 20.71 7.96
N ALA A 156 7.39 21.44 9.00
CA ALA A 156 7.63 22.88 9.13
C ALA A 156 7.70 23.28 10.61
N LEU A 157 8.52 24.28 10.92
CA LEU A 157 8.66 24.82 12.28
C LEU A 157 8.17 26.27 12.32
N THR A 158 7.24 26.56 13.22
CA THR A 158 6.74 27.91 13.45
C THR A 158 7.61 28.65 14.47
N ASP A 159 7.58 29.98 14.42
CA ASP A 159 8.36 30.83 15.34
C ASP A 159 7.92 30.66 16.80
N ASP A 160 6.63 30.38 17.02
CA ASP A 160 6.02 30.08 18.33
C ASP A 160 6.27 28.64 18.82
N ASP A 161 7.25 27.94 18.22
CA ASP A 161 7.77 26.65 18.69
C ASP A 161 6.80 25.47 18.49
N ARG A 162 6.03 25.47 17.39
CA ARG A 162 5.22 24.34 16.95
C ARG A 162 5.84 23.64 15.76
N LEU A 163 5.93 22.31 15.84
CA LEU A 163 6.34 21.45 14.74
C LEU A 163 5.10 20.90 14.03
N LEU A 164 4.97 21.22 12.75
CA LEU A 164 3.90 20.74 11.90
C LEU A 164 4.39 19.53 11.09
N LEU A 165 3.55 18.51 10.97
CA LEU A 165 3.83 17.28 10.24
C LEU A 165 2.64 16.86 9.38
N THR A 166 2.79 16.80 8.06
CA THR A 166 1.75 16.26 7.16
C THR A 166 1.77 14.74 7.15
N HIS A 167 0.61 14.14 6.98
CA HIS A 167 0.42 12.71 6.73
C HIS A 167 -0.15 12.52 5.33
N ALA A 168 0.72 12.10 4.40
CA ALA A 168 0.48 12.27 2.98
C ALA A 168 -0.73 11.47 2.47
N MET A 169 -0.91 10.24 2.96
CA MET A 169 -1.96 9.35 2.47
C MET A 169 -3.20 9.30 3.35
N THR A 170 -3.16 9.89 4.56
CA THR A 170 -4.33 9.94 5.46
C THR A 170 -5.09 11.26 5.40
N GLY A 171 -4.50 12.32 4.82
CA GLY A 171 -5.16 13.62 4.73
C GLY A 171 -5.09 14.43 6.02
N GLN A 172 -4.03 14.27 6.82
CA GLN A 172 -3.95 14.85 8.16
C GLN A 172 -2.73 15.76 8.33
N LEU A 173 -2.85 16.73 9.24
CA LEU A 173 -1.78 17.58 9.75
C LEU A 173 -1.69 17.42 11.26
N ALA A 174 -0.53 16.99 11.76
CA ALA A 174 -0.22 16.97 13.18
C ALA A 174 0.52 18.25 13.58
N ILE A 175 0.14 18.84 14.71
CA ILE A 175 0.80 20.01 15.31
C ILE A 175 1.31 19.61 16.70
N TYR A 176 2.63 19.60 16.86
CA TYR A 176 3.31 19.34 18.12
C TYR A 176 3.74 20.65 18.76
N ASP A 177 3.36 20.86 20.00
CA ASP A 177 3.83 21.98 20.83
C ASP A 177 5.17 21.60 21.47
N LEU A 178 6.27 22.12 20.90
CA LEU A 178 7.61 21.78 21.36
C LEU A 178 7.98 22.53 22.65
N GLY A 179 7.27 23.61 23.01
CA GLY A 179 7.47 24.34 24.26
C GLY A 179 7.15 23.49 25.50
N LYS A 180 6.41 22.39 25.31
CA LYS A 180 6.11 21.40 26.35
C LYS A 180 7.18 20.31 26.49
N LEU A 181 8.17 20.26 25.61
CA LEU A 181 9.27 19.29 25.69
C LEU A 181 10.21 19.67 26.85
N LYS A 182 10.01 19.05 28.02
CA LYS A 182 10.74 19.37 29.26
C LYS A 182 12.06 18.63 29.41
N ASP A 183 12.11 17.37 28.97
CA ASP A 183 13.31 16.54 28.95
C ASP A 183 13.53 16.03 27.52
N PRO A 184 14.63 16.44 26.87
CA PRO A 184 14.94 16.01 25.52
C PRO A 184 15.28 14.50 25.40
N LEU A 185 15.59 13.83 26.51
CA LEU A 185 15.99 12.41 26.54
C LEU A 185 14.83 11.45 26.86
N ASP A 186 13.64 11.97 27.15
CA ASP A 186 12.45 11.18 27.41
C ASP A 186 11.47 11.29 26.23
N ALA A 187 11.38 10.23 25.41
CA ALA A 187 10.44 10.20 24.28
C ALA A 187 8.96 10.31 24.70
N THR A 188 8.62 10.03 25.97
CA THR A 188 7.27 10.27 26.50
C THR A 188 7.00 11.75 26.82
N ALA A 189 8.04 12.60 26.77
CA ALA A 189 7.92 14.03 27.03
C ALA A 189 7.36 14.84 25.85
N LEU A 190 7.32 14.30 24.63
CA LEU A 190 6.65 14.96 23.51
C LEU A 190 5.13 14.78 23.66
N ALA A 191 4.44 15.90 23.88
CA ALA A 191 2.99 15.88 24.03
C ALA A 191 2.30 15.31 22.78
N ARG A 192 1.17 14.62 22.97
CA ARG A 192 0.33 14.16 21.86
C ARG A 192 -0.02 15.36 20.97
N PRO A 193 0.10 15.22 19.64
CA PRO A 193 -0.15 16.35 18.75
C PRO A 193 -1.64 16.68 18.69
N ARG A 194 -1.94 17.93 18.34
CA ARG A 194 -3.24 18.27 17.76
C ARG A 194 -3.29 17.72 16.34
N LEU A 195 -4.25 16.83 16.07
CA LEU A 195 -4.44 16.26 14.74
C LEU A 195 -5.60 16.94 14.03
N ILE A 196 -5.31 17.58 12.89
CA ILE A 196 -6.30 18.18 11.99
C ILE A 196 -6.49 17.23 10.82
N THR A 197 -7.70 16.70 10.63
CA THR A 197 -8.05 15.91 9.44
C THR A 197 -8.68 16.86 8.42
N LEU A 198 -8.09 16.94 7.23
CA LEU A 198 -8.62 17.76 6.14
C LEU A 198 -9.97 17.22 5.68
N ALA A 199 -10.90 18.12 5.38
CA ALA A 199 -12.27 17.76 5.04
C ALA A 199 -12.35 17.01 3.71
N GLU A 200 -13.05 15.88 3.69
CA GLU A 200 -13.54 15.30 2.45
C GLU A 200 -14.67 16.17 1.89
N THR A 201 -14.62 16.45 0.59
CA THR A 201 -15.65 17.24 -0.10
C THR A 201 -16.40 16.37 -1.09
N HIS A 202 -17.71 16.60 -1.27
CA HIS A 202 -18.55 15.84 -2.20
C HIS A 202 -19.38 16.79 -3.07
N SER A 203 -19.59 16.38 -4.33
CA SER A 203 -20.48 17.04 -5.30
C SER A 203 -21.32 16.00 -6.03
N ALA A 204 -22.56 16.37 -6.34
CA ALA A 204 -23.44 15.57 -7.19
C ALA A 204 -22.97 15.52 -8.66
N THR A 205 -22.10 16.45 -9.07
CA THR A 205 -21.50 16.45 -10.40
C THR A 205 -20.10 15.83 -10.31
N PRO A 206 -19.83 14.66 -10.93
CA PRO A 206 -18.55 13.98 -10.82
C PRO A 206 -17.35 14.83 -11.24
N SER A 207 -17.51 15.72 -12.21
CA SER A 207 -16.44 16.61 -12.71
C SER A 207 -16.13 17.81 -11.80
N ASP A 208 -16.93 18.06 -10.77
CA ASP A 208 -16.60 19.09 -9.78
C ASP A 208 -15.48 18.60 -8.87
N SER A 209 -14.61 19.50 -8.45
CA SER A 209 -13.49 19.15 -7.55
C SER A 209 -14.00 18.66 -6.20
N GLN A 210 -13.72 17.39 -5.91
CA GLN A 210 -14.23 16.67 -4.74
C GLN A 210 -13.32 15.49 -4.38
N GLY A 211 -13.59 14.83 -3.25
CA GLY A 211 -12.90 13.63 -2.79
C GLY A 211 -12.03 13.84 -1.56
N LEU A 212 -11.24 12.80 -1.26
CA LEU A 212 -10.35 12.69 -0.11
C LEU A 212 -9.02 13.42 -0.34
N PRO A 213 -8.57 14.28 0.58
CA PRO A 213 -7.23 14.87 0.53
C PRO A 213 -6.11 13.81 0.64
N ARG A 214 -5.20 13.81 -0.34
CA ARG A 214 -4.10 12.84 -0.50
C ARG A 214 -2.88 13.52 -1.11
N LEU A 215 -1.70 12.92 -0.94
CA LEU A 215 -0.41 13.43 -1.40
C LEU A 215 -0.08 14.78 -0.76
N LEU A 216 -0.28 14.90 0.56
CA LEU A 216 0.20 16.06 1.31
C LEU A 216 1.72 15.96 1.46
N ASP A 217 2.44 16.63 0.57
CA ASP A 217 3.89 16.77 0.62
C ASP A 217 4.29 17.95 1.52
N GLY A 218 4.50 19.14 0.94
CA GLY A 218 5.05 20.29 1.66
C GLY A 218 4.03 21.10 2.47
N ILE A 219 4.53 21.87 3.42
CA ILE A 219 3.76 22.84 4.23
C ILE A 219 4.31 24.23 3.95
N ALA A 220 3.48 25.19 3.54
CA ALA A 220 3.88 26.58 3.35
C ALA A 220 3.34 27.52 4.42
N LEU A 221 4.23 28.12 5.20
CA LEU A 221 3.87 29.04 6.27
C LEU A 221 3.78 30.46 5.74
N SER A 222 2.72 31.18 6.11
CA SER A 222 2.64 32.62 5.85
C SER A 222 3.74 33.36 6.62
N PRO A 223 4.26 34.49 6.11
CA PRO A 223 5.32 35.24 6.80
C PRO A 223 4.93 35.76 8.19
N ASP A 224 3.63 35.89 8.47
CA ASP A 224 3.10 36.28 9.78
C ASP A 224 2.83 35.09 10.72
N GLY A 225 3.03 33.85 10.25
CA GLY A 225 2.83 32.62 11.02
C GLY A 225 1.37 32.26 11.30
N SER A 226 0.40 32.98 10.73
CA SER A 226 -1.03 32.76 10.99
C SER A 226 -1.68 31.67 10.12
N GLU A 227 -1.07 31.31 8.99
CA GLU A 227 -1.64 30.35 8.04
C GLU A 227 -0.61 29.33 7.55
N ALA A 228 -1.09 28.11 7.28
CA ALA A 228 -0.35 27.09 6.53
C ALA A 228 -1.10 26.68 5.26
N TRP A 229 -0.43 26.69 4.12
CA TRP A 229 -0.94 26.25 2.82
C TRP A 229 -0.37 24.86 2.49
N LEU A 230 -1.25 23.91 2.22
CA LEU A 230 -0.92 22.50 2.00
C LEU A 230 -1.31 22.10 0.57
N PRO A 231 -0.36 22.03 -0.39
CA PRO A 231 -0.62 21.47 -1.71
C PRO A 231 -0.93 19.99 -1.64
N HIS A 232 -1.95 19.53 -2.37
CA HIS A 232 -2.36 18.13 -2.39
C HIS A 232 -3.23 17.82 -3.61
N VAL A 233 -3.73 16.58 -3.70
CA VAL A 233 -4.81 16.20 -4.60
C VAL A 233 -6.04 15.74 -3.81
N LEU A 234 -7.20 15.72 -4.45
CA LEU A 234 -8.42 15.11 -3.96
C LEU A 234 -8.68 13.86 -4.79
N TRP A 235 -8.94 12.74 -4.13
CA TRP A 235 -9.26 11.45 -4.73
C TRP A 235 -10.75 11.15 -4.59
N SER A 236 -11.46 11.05 -5.72
CA SER A 236 -12.89 10.71 -5.80
C SER A 236 -13.07 9.37 -6.49
N PHE A 237 -13.03 8.28 -5.71
CA PHE A 237 -13.19 6.90 -6.20
C PHE A 237 -14.57 6.30 -5.87
N ASP A 238 -15.58 7.17 -5.74
CA ASP A 238 -16.98 6.81 -5.53
C ASP A 238 -17.75 6.53 -6.83
N HIS A 239 -17.09 6.71 -7.98
CA HIS A 239 -17.62 6.45 -9.32
C HIS A 239 -16.55 5.76 -10.18
N PRO A 240 -16.92 5.15 -11.34
CA PRO A 240 -15.97 4.47 -12.19
C PRO A 240 -14.78 5.36 -12.53
N PHE A 241 -13.59 4.77 -12.52
CA PHE A 241 -12.35 5.48 -12.78
C PHE A 241 -12.38 6.13 -14.17
N GLN A 242 -12.34 7.46 -14.19
CA GLN A 242 -12.45 8.27 -15.39
C GLN A 242 -11.51 9.47 -15.32
N PHE A 243 -10.96 9.81 -16.47
CA PHE A 243 -10.00 10.89 -16.67
C PHE A 243 -10.43 12.22 -16.06
N GLN A 244 -11.67 12.67 -16.28
CA GLN A 244 -12.08 14.04 -15.91
C GLN A 244 -12.76 14.17 -14.53
N SER A 245 -12.78 13.11 -13.72
CA SER A 245 -13.58 13.10 -12.49
C SER A 245 -12.95 12.42 -11.29
N THR A 246 -11.80 11.75 -11.44
CA THR A 246 -11.23 10.98 -10.33
C THR A 246 -10.28 11.79 -9.45
N VAL A 247 -9.39 12.56 -10.06
CA VAL A 247 -8.31 13.27 -9.33
C VAL A 247 -8.39 14.76 -9.60
N PHE A 248 -8.35 15.54 -8.52
CA PHE A 248 -8.42 17.00 -8.57
C PHE A 248 -7.29 17.65 -7.79
N PRO A 249 -6.51 18.56 -8.39
CA PRO A 249 -5.48 19.32 -7.70
C PRO A 249 -6.10 20.38 -6.77
N ALA A 250 -5.58 20.49 -5.55
CA ALA A 250 -6.07 21.45 -4.58
C ALA A 250 -4.97 21.99 -3.64
N VAL A 251 -5.27 23.08 -2.95
CA VAL A 251 -4.47 23.59 -1.84
C VAL A 251 -5.37 23.88 -0.66
N SER A 252 -5.14 23.20 0.46
CA SER A 252 -5.87 23.45 1.71
C SER A 252 -5.20 24.57 2.50
N ILE A 253 -6.02 25.39 3.17
CA ILE A 253 -5.55 26.51 4.00
C ILE A 253 -5.91 26.19 5.45
N ILE A 254 -4.89 26.13 6.30
CA ILE A 254 -5.01 25.95 7.73
C ILE A 254 -4.88 27.30 8.40
N ASP A 255 -5.86 27.63 9.22
CA ASP A 255 -5.76 28.69 10.20
C ASP A 255 -4.96 28.17 11.41
N LEU A 256 -3.78 28.72 11.64
CA LEU A 256 -2.89 28.29 12.72
C LEU A 256 -3.26 28.93 14.07
N ASP A 257 -4.06 29.99 14.09
CA ASP A 257 -4.58 30.58 15.32
C ASP A 257 -5.75 29.74 15.85
N GLU A 258 -6.61 29.27 14.96
CA GLU A 258 -7.76 28.42 15.30
C GLU A 258 -7.49 26.91 15.18
N GLU A 259 -6.31 26.53 14.69
CA GLU A 259 -5.87 25.15 14.43
C GLU A 259 -6.92 24.32 13.67
N LYS A 260 -7.43 24.87 12.57
CA LYS A 260 -8.47 24.26 11.74
C LYS A 260 -8.31 24.55 10.26
N GLU A 261 -8.85 23.68 9.42
CA GLU A 261 -8.94 23.96 7.98
C GLU A 261 -10.03 24.99 7.68
N ARG A 262 -9.72 25.97 6.82
CA ARG A 262 -10.69 26.88 6.20
C ARG A 262 -11.25 26.26 4.92
N VAL A 263 -12.13 25.27 5.08
CA VAL A 263 -12.66 24.45 3.97
C VAL A 263 -13.29 25.29 2.85
N ASP A 264 -14.05 26.34 3.19
CA ASP A 264 -14.68 27.25 2.22
C ASP A 264 -13.67 28.08 1.39
N GLU A 265 -12.43 28.18 1.86
CA GLU A 265 -11.34 28.92 1.21
C GLU A 265 -10.34 28.01 0.48
N ARG A 266 -10.51 26.67 0.56
CA ARG A 266 -9.67 25.69 -0.14
C ARG A 266 -9.57 26.04 -1.63
N LYS A 267 -8.35 26.03 -2.14
CA LYS A 267 -8.07 26.36 -3.54
C LYS A 267 -8.31 25.14 -4.41
N GLN A 268 -9.51 25.03 -4.99
CA GLN A 268 -9.83 24.02 -6.00
C GLN A 268 -9.31 24.50 -7.36
N LEU A 269 -8.18 23.97 -7.82
CA LEU A 269 -7.40 24.63 -8.87
C LEU A 269 -8.12 24.61 -10.25
N PHE A 270 -8.98 23.63 -10.52
CA PHE A 270 -9.77 23.65 -11.76
C PHE A 270 -10.86 24.75 -11.81
N LEU A 271 -11.42 25.14 -10.66
CA LEU A 271 -12.43 26.21 -10.60
C LEU A 271 -11.79 27.60 -10.49
N GLN A 272 -10.62 27.68 -9.86
CA GLN A 272 -9.99 28.94 -9.51
C GLN A 272 -8.95 29.44 -10.52
N ILE A 273 -8.45 28.59 -11.42
CA ILE A 273 -7.63 29.00 -12.59
C ILE A 273 -8.56 29.41 -13.75
N ASN A 274 -9.53 30.29 -13.48
CA ASN A 274 -10.24 30.98 -14.55
C ASN A 274 -9.43 32.22 -14.97
N LEU A 275 -8.24 31.97 -15.53
CA LEU A 275 -7.37 33.00 -16.09
C LEU A 275 -7.79 33.23 -17.56
N PRO A 276 -8.26 34.44 -17.94
CA PRO A 276 -8.99 34.68 -19.19
C PRO A 276 -8.16 34.62 -20.49
N ASN A 277 -6.97 34.02 -20.50
CA ASN A 277 -5.96 34.27 -21.54
C ASN A 277 -5.90 33.30 -22.72
N VAL A 278 -6.70 32.21 -22.78
CA VAL A 278 -6.74 31.35 -23.98
C VAL A 278 -8.15 30.80 -24.24
N GLY A 279 -8.85 31.35 -25.25
CA GLY A 279 -9.99 30.68 -25.89
C GLY A 279 -11.25 30.44 -25.05
N ASN A 280 -11.44 31.10 -23.90
CA ASN A 280 -12.57 30.88 -23.00
C ASN A 280 -12.67 29.45 -22.43
N ARG A 281 -11.54 28.70 -22.42
CA ARG A 281 -11.43 27.33 -21.88
C ARG A 281 -10.68 27.35 -20.54
N SER A 282 -11.15 26.56 -19.57
CA SER A 282 -10.47 26.38 -18.28
C SER A 282 -9.08 25.76 -18.49
N GLN A 283 -8.07 26.30 -17.79
CA GLN A 283 -6.71 25.76 -17.83
C GLN A 283 -6.57 24.69 -16.74
N ILE A 284 -6.35 23.45 -17.17
CA ILE A 284 -6.18 22.28 -16.30
C ILE A 284 -4.69 22.14 -15.93
N VAL A 285 -4.41 21.80 -14.68
CA VAL A 285 -3.06 21.60 -14.12
C VAL A 285 -3.02 20.32 -13.29
N SER A 286 -1.83 19.79 -12.96
CA SER A 286 -1.76 18.54 -12.18
C SER A 286 -0.61 18.50 -11.18
N ASN A 287 -0.82 17.72 -10.12
CA ASN A 287 0.13 17.42 -9.04
C ASN A 287 0.79 18.66 -8.42
N PRO A 288 0.03 19.52 -7.70
CA PRO A 288 0.62 20.55 -6.85
C PRO A 288 1.62 19.93 -5.87
N PHE A 289 2.79 20.55 -5.71
CA PHE A 289 3.85 19.96 -4.88
C PHE A 289 4.36 20.92 -3.81
N ALA A 290 4.97 22.05 -4.19
CA ALA A 290 5.53 23.02 -3.27
C ALA A 290 4.87 24.39 -3.42
N ALA A 291 4.56 25.02 -2.28
CA ALA A 291 4.16 26.42 -2.20
C ALA A 291 5.20 27.23 -1.42
N ARG A 292 5.42 28.49 -1.80
CA ARG A 292 6.15 29.49 -0.99
C ARG A 292 5.51 30.85 -1.08
N PHE A 293 5.50 31.56 0.04
CA PHE A 293 5.13 32.96 0.09
C PHE A 293 6.27 33.84 -0.41
N ALA A 294 5.92 34.92 -1.10
CA ALA A 294 6.84 36.05 -1.25
C ALA A 294 7.13 36.66 0.13
N ALA A 295 8.31 37.25 0.30
CA ALA A 295 8.73 37.82 1.57
C ALA A 295 7.76 38.92 2.10
N ASP A 296 7.05 39.61 1.21
CA ASP A 296 6.06 40.62 1.58
C ASP A 296 4.67 40.05 1.94
N GLY A 297 4.49 38.74 1.87
CA GLY A 297 3.24 38.04 2.15
C GLY A 297 2.12 38.26 1.12
N LYS A 298 2.37 39.01 0.04
CA LYS A 298 1.32 39.38 -0.92
C LYS A 298 1.13 38.39 -2.05
N ARG A 299 2.06 37.46 -2.24
CA ARG A 299 1.98 36.44 -3.28
C ARG A 299 2.35 35.08 -2.75
N VAL A 300 1.75 34.04 -3.34
CA VAL A 300 2.16 32.65 -3.18
C VAL A 300 2.47 32.07 -4.54
N TYR A 301 3.62 31.42 -4.64
CA TYR A 301 4.07 30.69 -5.81
C TYR A 301 3.89 29.19 -5.55
N LEU A 302 3.30 28.48 -6.49
CA LEU A 302 2.98 27.06 -6.38
C LEU A 302 3.53 26.32 -7.60
N THR A 303 4.37 25.31 -7.38
CA THR A 303 4.78 24.38 -8.44
C THR A 303 3.72 23.32 -8.68
N LEU A 304 3.49 23.03 -9.96
CA LEU A 304 2.60 21.99 -10.44
C LEU A 304 3.46 20.95 -11.14
N ALA A 305 3.89 19.93 -10.41
CA ALA A 305 4.95 19.03 -10.83
C ALA A 305 4.57 18.20 -12.07
N GLY A 306 3.30 17.81 -12.19
CA GLY A 306 2.84 16.94 -13.27
C GLY A 306 2.60 17.71 -14.58
N SER A 307 1.95 18.88 -14.50
CA SER A 307 1.70 19.74 -15.66
C SER A 307 2.84 20.70 -15.99
N GLU A 308 3.86 20.74 -15.13
CA GLU A 308 5.11 21.51 -15.29
C GLU A 308 4.91 23.01 -15.39
N ASP A 309 4.07 23.51 -14.51
CA ASP A 309 3.72 24.92 -14.48
C ASP A 309 4.10 25.57 -13.14
N LEU A 310 4.14 26.90 -13.15
CA LEU A 310 4.10 27.71 -11.94
C LEU A 310 2.76 28.45 -11.87
N LEU A 311 2.03 28.27 -10.77
CA LEU A 311 0.83 29.04 -10.46
C LEU A 311 1.14 30.13 -9.45
N VAL A 312 0.64 31.33 -9.68
CA VAL A 312 0.83 32.51 -8.81
C VAL A 312 -0.51 32.96 -8.25
N PHE A 313 -0.59 33.09 -6.93
CA PHE A 313 -1.70 33.68 -6.22
C PHE A 313 -1.34 35.08 -5.73
N ASP A 314 -2.30 36.01 -5.83
CA ASP A 314 -2.24 37.35 -5.24
C ASP A 314 -3.14 37.41 -3.99
N LEU A 315 -2.53 37.80 -2.87
CA LEU A 315 -3.12 38.01 -1.55
C LEU A 315 -3.29 39.49 -1.19
N SER A 316 -2.83 40.43 -2.02
CA SER A 316 -2.95 41.87 -1.74
C SER A 316 -4.39 42.37 -1.57
N ARG A 317 -5.38 41.59 -2.04
CA ARG A 317 -6.81 41.88 -1.96
C ARG A 317 -7.60 40.88 -1.11
N SER A 318 -6.95 39.91 -0.44
CA SER A 318 -7.62 39.03 0.51
C SER A 318 -7.84 39.78 1.82
N GLY A 319 -9.07 40.20 2.09
CA GLY A 319 -9.47 40.89 3.32
C GLY A 319 -10.81 40.42 3.85
N LYS A 320 -11.03 40.61 5.17
CA LYS A 320 -12.17 40.15 5.97
C LYS A 320 -13.53 40.52 5.36
N GLN A 321 -14.52 39.63 5.51
CA GLN A 321 -15.92 39.82 5.11
C GLN A 321 -16.39 41.24 5.44
N ASN A 322 -16.76 42.00 4.41
CA ASN A 322 -17.37 43.30 4.60
C ASN A 322 -18.88 43.08 4.81
N SER A 323 -19.34 43.17 6.06
CA SER A 323 -20.74 42.89 6.47
C SER A 323 -21.80 43.76 5.77
N ASN A 324 -21.38 44.81 5.05
CA ASN A 324 -22.26 45.76 4.36
C ASN A 324 -22.56 45.42 2.89
N ARG A 325 -22.07 44.30 2.33
CA ARG A 325 -22.42 43.90 0.94
C ARG A 325 -23.66 43.00 0.90
N HIS A 326 -24.83 43.63 0.83
CA HIS A 326 -26.07 42.93 0.50
C HIS A 326 -26.06 42.40 -0.95
N ARG A 327 -26.22 41.07 -1.06
CA ARG A 327 -26.98 40.38 -2.13
C ARG A 327 -26.39 40.37 -3.56
N ARG A 328 -25.44 39.46 -3.83
CA ARG A 328 -25.44 38.46 -4.95
C ARG A 328 -24.05 37.77 -5.10
N LYS A 329 -24.08 36.43 -5.16
CA LYS A 329 -22.98 35.42 -5.18
C LYS A 329 -22.18 35.28 -3.87
N LYS A 330 -22.10 34.03 -3.38
CA LYS A 330 -21.22 33.61 -2.26
C LYS A 330 -19.83 34.20 -2.50
N PHE A 331 -19.34 34.97 -1.54
CA PHE A 331 -17.98 35.49 -1.55
C PHE A 331 -17.03 34.28 -1.44
N GLN A 332 -16.42 33.85 -2.55
CA GLN A 332 -15.24 32.98 -2.50
C GLN A 332 -14.05 33.85 -2.10
N GLY A 333 -14.02 34.22 -0.82
CA GLY A 333 -12.99 35.06 -0.23
C GLY A 333 -11.60 34.44 -0.33
N GLY A 334 -10.58 35.27 -0.20
CA GLY A 334 -9.19 34.81 -0.14
C GLY A 334 -8.51 34.70 -1.50
N ALA A 335 -7.18 34.67 -1.47
CA ALA A 335 -6.23 34.71 -2.58
C ALA A 335 -6.73 34.23 -3.96
N LYS A 336 -6.43 34.99 -5.02
CA LYS A 336 -6.83 34.67 -6.40
C LYS A 336 -5.63 34.25 -7.23
N ALA A 337 -5.78 33.22 -8.06
CA ALA A 337 -4.82 32.94 -9.12
C ALA A 337 -4.76 34.15 -10.07
N THR A 338 -3.57 34.69 -10.29
CA THR A 338 -3.33 35.84 -11.17
C THR A 338 -2.49 35.49 -12.40
N GLN A 339 -1.73 34.40 -12.32
CA GLN A 339 -0.90 33.93 -13.42
C GLN A 339 -0.67 32.42 -13.34
N LEU A 340 -0.78 31.76 -14.49
CA LEU A 340 -0.22 30.45 -14.76
C LEU A 340 0.93 30.65 -15.76
N LEU A 341 2.16 30.38 -15.35
CA LEU A 341 3.32 30.36 -16.23
C LEU A 341 3.49 28.94 -16.76
N ARG A 342 3.10 28.77 -18.03
CA ARG A 342 3.02 27.48 -18.72
C ARG A 342 3.86 27.50 -20.00
N HIS A 343 4.69 26.51 -20.31
CA HIS A 343 5.26 25.48 -19.41
C HIS A 343 6.64 25.95 -18.92
N LEU A 344 7.09 25.46 -17.78
CA LEU A 344 8.45 25.68 -17.31
C LEU A 344 9.44 24.87 -18.17
N PRO A 345 10.68 25.37 -18.38
CA PRO A 345 11.66 24.76 -19.27
C PRO A 345 12.33 23.48 -18.75
N GLY A 346 12.38 23.28 -17.42
CA GLY A 346 12.90 22.06 -16.82
C GLY A 346 11.88 20.92 -16.72
N GLN A 347 12.25 19.85 -16.01
CA GLN A 347 11.41 18.66 -15.87
C GLN A 347 10.97 18.38 -14.43
N ASN A 348 9.66 18.27 -14.22
CA ASN A 348 9.02 17.93 -12.95
C ASN A 348 9.42 18.88 -11.80
N PRO A 349 8.94 20.13 -11.82
CA PRO A 349 9.29 21.14 -10.81
C PRO A 349 8.69 20.78 -9.44
N ARG A 350 9.53 20.51 -8.45
CA ARG A 350 9.09 20.06 -7.10
C ARG A 350 9.50 21.01 -5.97
N ASP A 351 10.35 21.99 -6.22
CA ASP A 351 10.72 22.97 -5.20
C ASP A 351 10.87 24.36 -5.79
N LEU A 352 10.80 25.36 -4.93
CA LEU A 352 11.14 26.73 -5.24
C LEU A 352 11.80 27.45 -4.05
N LEU A 353 12.78 28.28 -4.37
CA LEU A 353 13.43 29.20 -3.46
C LEU A 353 13.20 30.63 -3.97
N ILE A 354 12.72 31.51 -3.08
CA ILE A 354 12.57 32.93 -3.38
C ILE A 354 13.89 33.64 -3.04
N ASP A 355 14.49 34.27 -4.05
CA ASP A 355 15.79 34.92 -3.95
C ASP A 355 15.70 36.37 -4.46
N GLY A 356 15.30 37.29 -3.56
CA GLY A 356 15.07 38.68 -3.91
C GLY A 356 14.02 38.83 -5.02
N ASP A 357 14.43 39.39 -6.16
CA ASP A 357 13.58 39.51 -7.36
C ASP A 357 13.59 38.27 -8.25
N HIS A 358 14.30 37.21 -7.85
CA HIS A 358 14.37 35.94 -8.57
C HIS A 358 13.64 34.82 -7.83
N ILE A 359 13.25 33.80 -8.59
CA ILE A 359 12.70 32.55 -8.07
C ILE A 359 13.50 31.42 -8.71
N LEU A 360 14.16 30.61 -7.90
CA LEU A 360 14.84 29.40 -8.37
C LEU A 360 13.87 28.24 -8.24
N VAL A 361 13.61 27.53 -9.34
CA VAL A 361 12.75 26.34 -9.37
C VAL A 361 13.64 25.12 -9.53
N HIS A 362 13.50 24.15 -8.63
CA HIS A 362 14.22 22.88 -8.70
C HIS A 362 13.44 21.87 -9.54
N ASN A 363 14.02 21.49 -10.68
CA ASN A 363 13.47 20.51 -11.59
C ASN A 363 14.11 19.15 -11.34
N VAL A 364 13.45 18.35 -10.50
CA VAL A 364 14.06 17.16 -9.90
C VAL A 364 14.44 16.10 -10.94
N MET A 365 13.63 15.90 -11.97
CA MET A 365 13.93 14.91 -13.02
C MET A 365 14.87 15.45 -14.09
N GLY A 366 14.90 16.77 -14.25
CA GLY A 366 15.84 17.46 -15.15
C GLY A 366 17.24 17.57 -14.55
N GLN A 367 17.38 17.39 -13.23
CA GLN A 367 18.60 17.63 -12.48
C GLN A 367 19.17 19.04 -12.73
N ASP A 368 18.29 20.03 -12.76
CA ASP A 368 18.65 21.43 -13.01
C ASP A 368 17.82 22.42 -12.18
N LEU A 369 18.26 23.67 -12.17
CA LEU A 369 17.50 24.80 -11.66
C LEU A 369 17.06 25.70 -12.82
N THR A 370 15.80 26.12 -12.81
CA THR A 370 15.32 27.24 -13.62
C THR A 370 15.31 28.51 -12.79
N ARG A 371 15.84 29.63 -13.31
CA ARG A 371 15.69 30.95 -12.68
C ARG A 371 14.58 31.73 -13.37
N LEU A 372 13.65 32.21 -12.57
CA LEU A 372 12.55 33.09 -12.98
C LEU A 372 12.78 34.49 -12.42
N ALA A 373 12.30 35.51 -13.11
CA ALA A 373 12.15 36.85 -12.56
C ALA A 373 10.75 36.99 -11.95
N SER A 374 10.65 37.51 -10.73
CA SER A 374 9.38 37.70 -10.00
C SER A 374 8.52 38.84 -10.56
N GLY A 375 9.13 39.72 -11.39
CA GLY A 375 8.51 40.93 -11.91
C GLY A 375 8.40 42.08 -10.89
N GLY A 376 9.02 41.95 -9.71
CA GLY A 376 8.99 42.93 -8.62
C GLY A 376 7.74 42.84 -7.74
N ASN A 377 7.52 43.82 -6.85
CA ASN A 377 6.46 43.80 -5.82
C ASN A 377 5.15 44.51 -6.21
N GLY A 378 5.01 44.90 -7.47
CA GLY A 378 3.83 45.59 -7.96
C GLY A 378 2.61 44.65 -8.07
N PRO A 379 1.36 45.18 -7.98
CA PRO A 379 0.14 44.38 -8.11
C PRO A 379 -0.09 43.80 -9.52
N PHE A 380 0.72 44.20 -10.51
CA PHE A 380 0.71 43.67 -11.88
C PHE A 380 2.02 42.94 -12.23
N ALA A 381 2.88 42.69 -11.24
CA ALA A 381 4.12 41.95 -11.45
C ALA A 381 3.80 40.56 -11.99
N ARG A 382 4.44 40.20 -13.10
CA ARG A 382 4.31 38.89 -13.73
C ARG A 382 5.63 38.15 -13.64
N VAL A 383 5.54 36.89 -13.26
CA VAL A 383 6.68 35.99 -13.28
C VAL A 383 7.04 35.68 -14.74
N THR A 384 8.31 35.75 -15.09
CA THR A 384 8.82 35.36 -16.41
C THR A 384 10.02 34.45 -16.27
N VAL A 385 10.26 33.59 -17.25
CA VAL A 385 11.52 32.83 -17.32
C VAL A 385 12.65 33.82 -17.57
N ASP A 386 13.65 33.82 -16.68
CA ASP A 386 14.87 34.63 -16.83
C ASP A 386 15.98 33.78 -17.44
N VAL A 387 16.35 32.67 -16.77
CA VAL A 387 17.33 31.70 -17.27
C VAL A 387 16.73 30.29 -17.21
N PRO A 388 16.43 29.67 -18.36
CA PRO A 388 15.75 28.37 -18.43
C PRO A 388 16.43 27.24 -17.66
N HIS A 389 17.75 27.09 -17.82
CA HIS A 389 18.58 26.09 -17.13
C HIS A 389 19.74 26.83 -16.47
N PHE A 390 19.42 27.54 -15.39
CA PHE A 390 20.33 28.40 -14.65
C PHE A 390 21.54 27.63 -14.09
N ALA A 391 21.32 26.43 -13.57
CA ALA A 391 22.37 25.58 -13.04
C ALA A 391 22.09 24.12 -13.38
N ARG A 392 23.13 23.37 -13.78
CA ARG A 392 23.08 21.91 -13.82
C ARG A 392 23.52 21.36 -12.48
N LEU A 393 22.70 20.50 -11.87
CA LEU A 393 22.95 20.00 -10.53
C LEU A 393 23.94 18.86 -10.52
N VAL A 394 23.86 17.98 -11.51
CA VAL A 394 24.73 16.79 -11.59
C VAL A 394 25.68 16.88 -12.79
N GLU A 395 26.84 16.27 -12.67
CA GLU A 395 27.74 16.05 -13.81
C GLU A 395 27.19 14.97 -14.75
N GLN A 396 26.73 13.86 -14.17
CA GLN A 396 26.16 12.73 -14.87
C GLN A 396 25.14 12.01 -13.97
N ASP A 397 23.96 11.69 -14.49
CA ASP A 397 23.03 10.80 -13.80
C ASP A 397 23.58 9.35 -13.88
N PRO A 398 23.89 8.69 -12.74
CA PRO A 398 24.46 7.35 -12.73
C PRO A 398 23.44 6.26 -13.11
N ARG A 399 22.14 6.58 -13.19
CA ARG A 399 21.09 5.60 -13.47
C ARG A 399 21.02 5.27 -14.97
N PRO A 400 20.51 4.07 -15.32
CA PRO A 400 20.26 3.73 -16.71
C PRO A 400 19.31 4.73 -17.38
N ALA A 401 19.62 5.17 -18.59
CA ALA A 401 18.84 6.18 -19.30
C ALA A 401 17.36 5.79 -19.50
N ALA A 402 17.06 4.50 -19.68
CA ALA A 402 15.69 3.99 -19.78
C ALA A 402 14.90 4.22 -18.48
N LEU A 403 15.52 3.99 -17.32
CA LEU A 403 14.91 4.24 -16.01
C LEU A 403 14.58 5.72 -15.81
N VAL A 404 15.51 6.61 -16.17
CA VAL A 404 15.32 8.08 -16.08
C VAL A 404 14.16 8.52 -16.98
N ARG A 405 14.11 8.04 -18.23
CA ARG A 405 12.99 8.33 -19.16
C ARG A 405 11.67 7.74 -18.67
N GLY A 406 11.69 6.55 -18.08
CA GLY A 406 10.51 5.90 -17.50
C GLY A 406 9.93 6.65 -16.30
N GLU A 407 10.78 7.07 -15.36
CA GLU A 407 10.39 7.90 -14.21
C GLU A 407 9.76 9.21 -14.68
N ARG A 408 10.35 9.81 -15.71
CA ARG A 408 9.82 11.01 -16.37
C ARG A 408 8.42 10.77 -16.91
N LEU A 409 8.20 9.72 -17.71
CA LEU A 409 6.89 9.37 -18.28
C LEU A 409 5.84 9.11 -17.19
N PHE A 410 6.22 8.44 -16.10
CA PHE A 410 5.33 8.14 -14.98
C PHE A 410 4.79 9.40 -14.28
N ASN A 411 5.60 10.47 -14.25
CA ASN A 411 5.25 11.73 -13.59
C ASN A 411 4.68 12.79 -14.53
N LEU A 412 4.67 12.53 -15.84
CA LEU A 412 4.30 13.52 -16.86
C LEU A 412 2.79 13.63 -17.04
N GLY A 413 2.23 14.78 -16.67
CA GLY A 413 0.89 15.21 -17.06
C GLY A 413 0.90 16.18 -18.24
N ASN A 414 2.02 16.89 -18.48
CA ASN A 414 2.15 17.90 -19.53
C ASN A 414 1.85 17.36 -20.96
N THR A 415 0.96 18.04 -21.69
CA THR A 415 0.50 17.66 -23.04
C THR A 415 1.00 18.55 -24.18
N LEU A 416 1.63 19.70 -23.89
CA LEU A 416 2.03 20.69 -24.90
C LEU A 416 3.50 21.11 -24.73
N GLY A 417 4.22 21.22 -25.85
CA GLY A 417 5.48 21.98 -25.92
C GLY A 417 6.77 21.15 -26.07
N ASN A 418 7.84 21.90 -26.36
CA ASN A 418 9.22 21.50 -26.63
C ASN A 418 9.97 20.82 -25.46
N THR A 419 9.34 20.71 -24.29
CA THR A 419 9.88 20.05 -23.08
C THR A 419 9.18 18.72 -22.78
N SER A 420 8.03 18.46 -23.38
CA SER A 420 7.45 17.12 -23.37
C SER A 420 8.30 16.24 -24.29
N ALA A 421 8.80 15.11 -23.78
CA ALA A 421 9.55 14.15 -24.60
C ALA A 421 8.72 13.63 -25.79
N ASN A 422 7.42 13.96 -25.85
CA ASN A 422 6.50 13.33 -26.76
C ASN A 422 5.24 14.17 -27.09
N GLY A 423 5.41 15.41 -27.55
CA GLY A 423 4.28 16.23 -28.00
C GLY A 423 3.40 15.59 -29.10
N ARG A 424 3.88 14.51 -29.74
CA ARG A 424 3.10 13.67 -30.67
C ARG A 424 2.24 12.61 -29.96
N PHE A 425 2.71 12.00 -28.87
CA PHE A 425 1.94 11.00 -28.09
C PHE A 425 2.02 11.28 -26.57
N PRO A 426 1.36 12.33 -26.08
CA PRO A 426 1.41 12.70 -24.67
C PRO A 426 0.84 11.59 -23.76
N MET A 427 1.38 11.50 -22.55
CA MET A 427 0.92 10.53 -21.52
C MET A 427 -0.42 10.91 -20.89
N ALA A 428 -0.93 12.12 -21.15
CA ALA A 428 -2.22 12.59 -20.68
C ALA A 428 -2.92 13.41 -21.76
N GLY A 429 -4.22 13.67 -21.58
CA GLY A 429 -4.97 14.71 -22.27
C GLY A 429 -5.05 15.95 -21.39
N ASP A 430 -5.05 17.14 -22.00
CA ASP A 430 -5.34 18.42 -21.34
C ASP A 430 -4.61 18.65 -20.00
N ASN A 431 -3.38 18.19 -19.85
CA ASN A 431 -2.56 18.36 -18.64
C ASN A 431 -3.17 17.81 -17.33
N TRP A 432 -4.08 16.84 -17.41
CA TRP A 432 -4.96 16.51 -16.27
C TRP A 432 -4.27 15.78 -15.13
N MET A 433 -3.57 14.67 -15.40
CA MET A 433 -2.95 13.84 -14.38
C MET A 433 -1.85 12.95 -14.95
N SER A 434 -0.92 12.56 -14.09
CA SER A 434 0.10 11.56 -14.37
C SER A 434 -0.17 10.28 -13.57
N CYS A 435 0.57 9.20 -13.82
CA CYS A 435 0.46 7.98 -13.01
C CYS A 435 0.73 8.28 -11.52
N ASN A 436 1.66 9.20 -11.24
CA ASN A 436 1.99 9.66 -9.89
C ASN A 436 0.82 10.37 -9.17
N SER A 437 -0.22 10.82 -9.88
CA SER A 437 -1.43 11.38 -9.25
C SER A 437 -2.21 10.36 -8.42
N CYS A 438 -2.07 9.07 -8.74
CA CYS A 438 -2.65 7.95 -7.99
C CYS A 438 -1.59 7.06 -7.33
N HIS A 439 -0.36 7.02 -7.84
CA HIS A 439 0.71 6.15 -7.38
C HIS A 439 1.92 6.96 -6.89
N LEU A 440 1.79 7.57 -5.71
CA LEU A 440 2.80 8.46 -5.12
C LEU A 440 4.17 7.76 -5.01
N ASP A 441 5.20 8.34 -5.61
CA ASP A 441 6.56 7.80 -5.71
C ASP A 441 6.65 6.39 -6.31
N GLY A 442 5.58 5.92 -6.96
CA GLY A 442 5.48 4.58 -7.52
C GLY A 442 4.42 3.69 -6.84
N PHE A 443 4.62 2.36 -6.93
CA PHE A 443 3.56 1.37 -6.67
C PHE A 443 3.56 0.74 -5.27
N ASN A 444 4.53 1.04 -4.41
CA ASN A 444 4.78 0.28 -3.18
C ASN A 444 3.61 0.27 -2.18
N PHE A 445 3.38 1.42 -1.56
CA PHE A 445 2.48 1.55 -0.41
C PHE A 445 1.11 2.10 -0.83
N THR A 446 1.08 2.84 -1.95
CA THR A 446 -0.08 3.64 -2.37
C THR A 446 -1.29 2.77 -2.73
N ASN A 447 -1.06 1.55 -3.21
CA ASN A 447 -2.12 0.66 -3.67
C ASN A 447 -3.11 0.27 -2.57
N ARG A 448 -2.65 0.09 -1.33
CA ARG A 448 -3.56 -0.14 -0.19
C ARG A 448 -4.54 1.02 -0.03
N PHE A 449 -4.08 2.25 -0.16
CA PHE A 449 -4.93 3.44 -0.01
C PHE A 449 -5.91 3.60 -1.18
N LEU A 450 -5.51 3.22 -2.40
CA LEU A 450 -6.41 3.18 -3.56
C LEU A 450 -7.54 2.18 -3.33
N MET A 451 -7.20 0.96 -2.88
CA MET A 451 -8.19 -0.08 -2.57
C MET A 451 -9.16 0.35 -1.46
N GLN A 452 -8.66 1.03 -0.43
CA GLN A 452 -9.49 1.57 0.66
C GLN A 452 -10.35 2.77 0.23
N ALA A 453 -9.90 3.54 -0.74
CA ALA A 453 -10.63 4.70 -1.25
C ALA A 453 -11.78 4.32 -2.19
N HIS A 454 -11.78 3.09 -2.74
CA HIS A 454 -12.88 2.58 -3.55
C HIS A 454 -14.16 2.42 -2.72
N ARG A 455 -15.23 3.10 -3.13
CA ARG A 455 -16.51 3.12 -2.40
C ARG A 455 -17.69 2.59 -3.20
N GLN A 456 -17.48 2.10 -4.42
CA GLN A 456 -18.57 1.51 -5.19
C GLN A 456 -18.92 0.13 -4.63
N ALA A 457 -20.22 -0.16 -4.57
CA ALA A 457 -20.67 -1.48 -4.18
C ALA A 457 -20.20 -2.51 -5.22
N SER A 458 -19.56 -3.59 -4.77
CA SER A 458 -18.98 -4.59 -5.68
C SER A 458 -20.00 -5.25 -6.61
N LYS A 459 -21.30 -5.23 -6.25
CA LYS A 459 -22.39 -5.69 -7.12
C LYS A 459 -22.53 -4.85 -8.40
N ASP A 460 -22.19 -3.57 -8.32
CA ASP A 460 -22.29 -2.60 -9.40
C ASP A 460 -20.95 -2.52 -10.14
N ASN A 461 -19.85 -2.42 -9.37
CA ASN A 461 -18.49 -2.40 -9.88
C ASN A 461 -17.48 -2.83 -8.80
N ALA A 462 -16.79 -3.93 -9.04
CA ALA A 462 -15.72 -4.47 -8.19
C ALA A 462 -14.31 -4.06 -8.65
N ILE A 463 -14.17 -3.33 -9.76
CA ILE A 463 -12.88 -2.85 -10.28
C ILE A 463 -12.45 -1.64 -9.44
N ASN A 464 -11.32 -1.78 -8.74
CA ASN A 464 -10.72 -0.73 -7.89
C ASN A 464 -9.57 0.01 -8.57
N GLY A 465 -9.08 -0.51 -9.69
CA GLY A 465 -7.96 0.02 -10.47
C GLY A 465 -8.38 0.38 -11.90
N HIS A 466 -7.59 -0.07 -12.88
CA HIS A 466 -7.83 0.25 -14.29
C HIS A 466 -8.88 -0.68 -14.91
N ALA A 467 -9.88 -0.10 -15.58
CA ALA A 467 -10.94 -0.85 -16.26
C ALA A 467 -10.55 -1.22 -17.72
N ASN A 468 -11.36 -2.07 -18.35
CA ASN A 468 -11.29 -2.48 -19.77
C ASN A 468 -9.90 -2.92 -20.26
N LEU A 469 -9.15 -3.61 -19.40
CA LEU A 469 -7.91 -4.27 -19.77
C LEU A 469 -8.20 -5.51 -20.62
N THR A 470 -7.45 -5.68 -21.72
CA THR A 470 -7.67 -6.82 -22.62
C THR A 470 -6.99 -8.07 -22.06
N ASN A 471 -5.75 -7.93 -21.64
CA ASN A 471 -4.96 -8.92 -20.91
C ASN A 471 -4.74 -8.43 -19.48
N MET A 472 -4.31 -9.32 -18.59
CA MET A 472 -3.67 -8.87 -17.36
C MET A 472 -2.39 -8.10 -17.69
N VAL A 473 -2.04 -7.11 -16.87
CA VAL A 473 -0.88 -6.22 -17.10
C VAL A 473 0.40 -7.03 -17.30
N ALA A 474 0.54 -8.15 -16.58
CA ALA A 474 1.63 -9.10 -16.72
C ALA A 474 1.75 -9.74 -18.12
N GLY A 475 0.64 -9.89 -18.86
CA GLY A 475 0.60 -10.55 -20.17
C GLY A 475 1.08 -9.69 -21.33
N ASP A 476 0.50 -8.49 -21.49
CA ASP A 476 0.84 -7.52 -22.53
C ASP A 476 1.02 -6.12 -21.93
N PHE A 477 2.14 -5.92 -21.25
CA PHE A 477 2.36 -4.67 -20.52
C PHE A 477 2.36 -3.44 -21.43
N VAL A 478 2.80 -3.57 -22.68
CA VAL A 478 2.81 -2.45 -23.64
C VAL A 478 1.39 -2.06 -23.99
N GLY A 479 0.56 -3.01 -24.46
CA GLY A 479 -0.82 -2.74 -24.81
C GLY A 479 -1.64 -2.30 -23.61
N GLU A 480 -1.46 -2.92 -22.43
CA GLU A 480 -2.20 -2.53 -21.24
C GLU A 480 -1.80 -1.14 -20.71
N TYR A 481 -0.51 -0.77 -20.69
CA TYR A 481 -0.12 0.60 -20.34
C TYR A 481 -0.74 1.62 -21.30
N LEU A 482 -0.78 1.34 -22.60
CA LEU A 482 -1.42 2.23 -23.57
C LEU A 482 -2.91 2.37 -23.33
N ARG A 483 -3.63 1.27 -23.06
CA ARG A 483 -5.06 1.33 -22.70
C ARG A 483 -5.29 2.10 -21.41
N MET A 484 -4.44 1.92 -20.40
CA MET A 484 -4.49 2.68 -19.16
C MET A 484 -4.32 4.18 -19.45
N VAL A 485 -3.27 4.56 -20.16
CA VAL A 485 -2.99 5.97 -20.53
C VAL A 485 -4.18 6.58 -21.28
N GLN A 486 -4.73 5.87 -22.26
CA GLN A 486 -5.86 6.35 -23.04
C GLN A 486 -7.11 6.54 -22.17
N GLN A 487 -7.52 5.50 -21.43
CA GLN A 487 -8.80 5.49 -20.71
C GLN A 487 -8.77 6.26 -19.39
N THR A 488 -7.62 6.29 -18.73
CA THR A 488 -7.43 6.92 -17.42
C THR A 488 -6.95 8.35 -17.55
N GLN A 489 -5.98 8.59 -18.43
CA GLN A 489 -5.27 9.87 -18.49
C GLN A 489 -5.65 10.67 -19.74
N GLY A 490 -6.44 10.12 -20.67
CA GLY A 490 -6.79 10.79 -21.93
C GLY A 490 -5.62 10.93 -22.91
N GLY A 491 -4.47 10.32 -22.64
CA GLY A 491 -3.26 10.43 -23.47
C GLY A 491 -3.31 9.60 -24.75
N MET A 492 -2.20 9.56 -25.49
CA MET A 492 -1.99 8.72 -26.68
C MET A 492 -3.08 8.87 -27.75
N GLY A 493 -3.55 10.11 -27.94
CA GLY A 493 -4.57 10.49 -28.91
C GLY A 493 -6.00 10.08 -28.53
N HIS A 494 -6.25 9.62 -27.29
CA HIS A 494 -7.61 9.35 -26.82
C HIS A 494 -8.41 10.65 -26.67
N ASP A 495 -7.78 11.69 -26.12
CA ASP A 495 -8.32 13.04 -26.09
C ASP A 495 -7.92 13.83 -27.34
N GLY A 496 -8.87 14.04 -28.25
CA GLY A 496 -8.64 14.78 -29.50
C GLY A 496 -8.43 16.28 -29.35
N ARG A 497 -8.48 16.83 -28.12
CA ARG A 497 -8.44 18.29 -27.87
C ARG A 497 -7.08 18.93 -28.13
N ASP A 498 -5.99 18.18 -28.01
CA ASP A 498 -4.62 18.71 -28.06
C ASP A 498 -3.86 18.33 -29.35
N GLY A 499 -4.54 17.68 -30.31
CA GLY A 499 -3.96 17.35 -31.62
C GLY A 499 -2.92 16.21 -31.61
N ALA A 500 -2.94 15.38 -30.58
CA ALA A 500 -2.07 14.20 -30.46
C ALA A 500 -2.36 13.15 -31.54
N ASP A 501 -1.32 12.44 -31.98
CA ASP A 501 -1.45 11.29 -32.88
C ASP A 501 -2.15 10.13 -32.15
N THR A 502 -3.07 9.45 -32.84
CA THR A 502 -3.76 8.27 -32.30
C THR A 502 -2.83 7.06 -32.26
N VAL A 503 -2.86 6.33 -31.14
CA VAL A 503 -2.12 5.06 -30.98
C VAL A 503 -3.11 3.90 -30.92
N ASP A 504 -2.86 2.85 -31.68
CA ASP A 504 -3.51 1.54 -31.50
C ASP A 504 -2.71 0.73 -30.47
N PRO A 505 -3.26 0.39 -29.28
CA PRO A 505 -2.58 -0.42 -28.29
C PRO A 505 -2.16 -1.81 -28.80
N ALA A 506 -2.85 -2.38 -29.78
CA ALA A 506 -2.50 -3.67 -30.35
C ALA A 506 -1.32 -3.59 -31.34
N HIS A 507 -1.11 -2.44 -31.97
CA HIS A 507 -0.08 -2.21 -32.98
C HIS A 507 0.57 -0.83 -32.82
N PRO A 508 1.23 -0.55 -31.68
CA PRO A 508 1.80 0.76 -31.43
C PRO A 508 2.99 1.05 -32.34
N GLN A 509 3.21 2.34 -32.62
CA GLN A 509 4.39 2.81 -33.33
C GLN A 509 5.67 2.43 -32.55
N PRO A 510 6.82 2.18 -33.24
CA PRO A 510 8.04 1.76 -32.56
C PRO A 510 8.53 2.71 -31.45
N GLU A 511 8.36 4.02 -31.65
CA GLU A 511 8.69 5.06 -30.67
C GLU A 511 7.80 4.97 -29.42
N VAL A 512 6.50 4.73 -29.59
CA VAL A 512 5.54 4.56 -28.50
C VAL A 512 5.82 3.27 -27.73
N LYS A 513 6.15 2.18 -28.43
CA LYS A 513 6.58 0.93 -27.78
C LYS A 513 7.81 1.16 -26.91
N ALA A 514 8.83 1.85 -27.43
CA ALA A 514 10.05 2.16 -26.65
C ALA A 514 9.75 2.99 -25.40
N MET A 515 8.79 3.93 -25.47
CA MET A 515 8.35 4.65 -24.28
C MET A 515 7.69 3.74 -23.24
N MET A 516 6.87 2.78 -23.65
CA MET A 516 6.25 1.84 -22.72
C MET A 516 7.28 0.89 -22.10
N GLU A 517 8.34 0.55 -22.83
CA GLU A 517 9.49 -0.19 -22.31
C GLU A 517 10.31 0.64 -21.30
N ASP A 518 10.53 1.94 -21.57
CA ASP A 518 11.15 2.86 -20.62
C ASP A 518 10.28 3.02 -19.35
N LEU A 519 8.96 3.24 -19.51
CA LEU A 519 8.02 3.29 -18.40
C LEU A 519 8.06 1.98 -17.61
N HIS A 520 8.08 0.83 -18.29
CA HIS A 520 8.20 -0.47 -17.66
C HIS A 520 9.47 -0.59 -16.82
N ALA A 521 10.61 -0.08 -17.29
CA ALA A 521 11.85 -0.08 -16.53
C ALA A 521 11.74 0.67 -15.19
N PHE A 522 10.93 1.74 -15.11
CA PHE A 522 10.63 2.42 -13.85
C PHE A 522 9.60 1.67 -13.00
N VAL A 523 8.51 1.17 -13.61
CA VAL A 523 7.47 0.42 -12.89
C VAL A 523 8.04 -0.85 -12.24
N THR A 524 9.05 -1.47 -12.86
CA THR A 524 9.72 -2.66 -12.31
C THR A 524 11.05 -2.38 -11.64
N ALA A 525 11.40 -1.11 -11.40
CA ALA A 525 12.61 -0.71 -10.68
C ALA A 525 12.60 -1.16 -9.21
N ASP A 526 13.77 -1.09 -8.57
CA ASP A 526 13.86 -1.35 -7.13
C ASP A 526 13.03 -0.35 -6.34
N GLY A 527 12.28 -0.85 -5.37
CA GLY A 527 11.29 -0.04 -4.69
C GLY A 527 10.07 0.30 -5.56
N ASN A 528 9.72 -0.49 -6.57
CA ASN A 528 8.39 -0.47 -7.23
C ASN A 528 7.76 -1.88 -7.29
N LEU A 529 7.26 -2.34 -8.44
CA LEU A 529 6.69 -3.67 -8.65
C LEU A 529 7.76 -4.59 -9.28
N PRO A 530 8.58 -5.33 -8.50
CA PRO A 530 9.63 -6.16 -9.10
C PRO A 530 9.08 -7.17 -10.11
N TYR A 531 7.86 -7.64 -9.85
CA TYR A 531 7.08 -8.49 -10.74
C TYR A 531 5.73 -7.81 -10.94
N LEU A 532 5.28 -7.70 -12.20
CA LEU A 532 4.17 -6.84 -12.65
C LEU A 532 2.78 -7.11 -12.01
N ALA A 533 2.70 -8.08 -11.09
CA ALA A 533 1.48 -8.53 -10.42
C ALA A 533 1.62 -8.75 -8.90
N ASN A 534 2.82 -8.69 -8.33
CA ASN A 534 3.06 -8.95 -6.90
C ASN A 534 4.23 -8.12 -6.35
N TRP A 535 4.36 -8.06 -5.02
CA TRP A 535 5.40 -7.28 -4.32
C TRP A 535 6.44 -8.18 -3.66
N LEU A 536 6.65 -9.39 -4.18
CA LEU A 536 7.67 -10.29 -3.66
C LEU A 536 9.06 -9.71 -3.97
N ARG A 537 9.86 -9.50 -2.92
CA ARG A 537 11.18 -8.87 -3.05
C ARG A 537 12.28 -9.70 -2.43
N LEU A 538 13.46 -9.56 -3.03
CA LEU A 538 14.72 -10.00 -2.48
C LEU A 538 15.54 -8.77 -2.10
N ASP A 539 16.01 -8.74 -0.86
CA ASP A 539 16.96 -7.75 -0.35
C ASP A 539 18.36 -8.10 -0.85
N ALA A 540 18.60 -7.79 -2.13
CA ALA A 540 19.87 -7.98 -2.80
C ALA A 540 20.06 -6.88 -3.85
N PRO A 541 21.30 -6.43 -4.08
CA PRO A 541 21.56 -5.43 -5.11
C PRO A 541 21.26 -6.01 -6.50
N ARG A 542 20.63 -5.22 -7.37
CA ARG A 542 20.52 -5.55 -8.79
C ARG A 542 21.89 -5.56 -9.45
N GLN A 543 22.21 -6.66 -10.12
CA GLN A 543 23.39 -6.77 -10.99
C GLN A 543 23.08 -6.32 -12.43
N ASP A 544 21.85 -6.58 -12.88
CA ASP A 544 21.31 -6.13 -14.16
C ASP A 544 20.10 -5.23 -13.87
N PRO A 545 20.12 -3.94 -14.24
CA PRO A 545 19.01 -3.04 -13.98
C PRO A 545 17.68 -3.48 -14.61
N ALA A 546 17.74 -4.28 -15.69
CA ALA A 546 16.58 -4.78 -16.40
C ALA A 546 15.97 -6.04 -15.78
N LYS A 547 16.57 -6.62 -14.73
CA LYS A 547 16.10 -7.87 -14.11
C LYS A 547 15.99 -7.72 -12.60
N ALA A 548 14.96 -8.34 -12.04
CA ALA A 548 14.84 -8.47 -10.60
C ALA A 548 16.03 -9.29 -10.04
N PRO A 549 16.54 -8.96 -8.84
CA PRO A 549 17.56 -9.75 -8.17
C PRO A 549 17.08 -11.19 -7.96
N THR A 550 17.97 -12.16 -8.21
CA THR A 550 17.72 -13.57 -7.94
C THR A 550 18.74 -14.15 -6.98
N THR A 551 18.38 -15.27 -6.35
CA THR A 551 19.26 -16.09 -5.50
C THR A 551 19.70 -17.35 -6.20
N HIS A 552 20.87 -17.85 -5.84
CA HIS A 552 21.24 -19.23 -6.15
C HIS A 552 20.61 -20.19 -5.12
N PRO A 553 20.14 -21.39 -5.50
CA PRO A 553 19.56 -22.36 -4.56
C PRO A 553 20.43 -22.67 -3.32
N LYS A 554 21.76 -22.59 -3.46
CA LYS A 554 22.72 -22.79 -2.35
C LYS A 554 22.68 -21.71 -1.27
N GLU A 555 22.09 -20.55 -1.54
CA GLU A 555 21.90 -19.50 -0.53
C GLU A 555 20.76 -19.84 0.44
N TRP A 556 19.89 -20.78 0.06
CA TRP A 556 18.80 -21.27 0.88
C TRP A 556 19.25 -22.45 1.73
N LEU A 557 18.93 -22.42 3.02
CA LEU A 557 19.03 -23.62 3.84
C LEU A 557 17.82 -24.51 3.58
N ASN A 558 18.05 -25.82 3.55
CA ASN A 558 16.99 -26.80 3.48
C ASN A 558 16.22 -26.82 4.81
N SER A 559 14.90 -26.72 4.79
CA SER A 559 14.02 -26.73 5.96
C SER A 559 14.17 -27.99 6.82
N ALA A 560 14.62 -29.12 6.25
CA ALA A 560 14.96 -30.33 7.00
C ALA A 560 16.16 -30.15 7.94
N SER A 561 16.98 -29.12 7.76
CA SER A 561 18.05 -28.77 8.72
C SER A 561 17.50 -28.26 10.05
N CYS A 562 16.27 -27.74 10.08
CA CYS A 562 15.65 -27.19 11.28
C CYS A 562 15.11 -28.30 12.22
N GLN A 563 14.85 -29.50 11.68
CA GLN A 563 14.09 -30.55 12.38
C GLN A 563 14.77 -31.07 13.66
N ASN A 564 16.09 -30.98 13.78
CA ASN A 564 16.81 -31.52 14.94
C ASN A 564 16.56 -30.73 16.24
N CYS A 565 16.20 -29.44 16.12
CA CYS A 565 15.81 -28.60 17.25
C CYS A 565 14.32 -28.26 17.24
N HIS A 566 13.65 -28.35 16.09
CA HIS A 566 12.26 -28.01 15.86
C HIS A 566 11.46 -29.20 15.28
N ALA A 567 11.56 -30.38 15.91
CA ALA A 567 11.03 -31.61 15.35
C ALA A 567 9.52 -31.53 15.11
N GLN A 568 8.76 -31.06 16.10
CA GLN A 568 7.30 -30.91 15.96
C GLN A 568 6.92 -29.89 14.88
N ALA A 569 7.62 -28.75 14.81
CA ALA A 569 7.30 -27.72 13.82
C ALA A 569 7.59 -28.20 12.38
N PHE A 570 8.71 -28.91 12.18
CA PHE A 570 9.02 -29.51 10.89
C PHE A 570 8.00 -30.58 10.51
N ALA A 571 7.64 -31.48 11.45
CA ALA A 571 6.62 -32.50 11.21
C ALA A 571 5.28 -31.87 10.80
N ASP A 572 4.81 -30.87 11.54
CA ASP A 572 3.57 -30.14 11.23
C ASP A 572 3.63 -29.49 9.84
N TRP A 573 4.68 -28.70 9.60
CA TRP A 573 4.82 -27.95 8.35
C TRP A 573 4.93 -28.88 7.14
N SER A 574 5.73 -29.94 7.25
CA SER A 574 6.08 -30.81 6.13
C SER A 574 4.87 -31.51 5.47
N ASP A 575 3.80 -31.73 6.24
CA ASP A 575 2.55 -32.31 5.76
C ASP A 575 1.40 -31.28 5.63
N SER A 576 1.60 -30.06 6.11
CA SER A 576 0.61 -28.97 6.02
C SER A 576 0.27 -28.61 4.57
N ASN A 577 -0.74 -27.77 4.35
CA ASN A 577 -0.95 -27.17 3.03
C ASN A 577 0.08 -26.07 2.72
N HIS A 578 0.83 -25.56 3.70
CA HIS A 578 1.84 -24.53 3.42
C HIS A 578 3.06 -25.09 2.69
N ARG A 579 3.33 -26.37 2.93
CA ARG A 579 4.19 -27.22 2.13
C ARG A 579 3.35 -27.86 1.01
N LEU A 580 3.90 -27.97 -0.20
CA LEU A 580 3.22 -28.62 -1.35
C LEU A 580 1.97 -27.89 -1.89
N MET A 581 1.80 -26.58 -1.65
CA MET A 581 0.74 -25.80 -2.33
C MET A 581 1.07 -25.37 -3.76
N GLY A 582 2.25 -25.72 -4.27
CA GLY A 582 2.77 -25.22 -5.54
C GLY A 582 2.54 -26.19 -6.70
N ASN A 583 3.58 -26.42 -7.51
CA ASN A 583 3.51 -27.15 -8.78
C ASN A 583 3.17 -28.64 -8.67
N SER A 584 3.12 -29.23 -7.47
CA SER A 584 2.61 -30.58 -7.25
C SER A 584 1.12 -30.56 -6.89
N HIS A 585 0.58 -29.44 -6.43
CA HIS A 585 -0.82 -29.34 -6.02
C HIS A 585 -1.77 -29.44 -7.22
N PRO A 586 -2.63 -30.46 -7.28
CA PRO A 586 -3.33 -30.81 -8.52
C PRO A 586 -4.36 -29.75 -8.95
N TYR A 587 -5.09 -29.14 -8.01
CA TYR A 587 -6.02 -28.04 -8.32
C TYR A 587 -5.29 -26.76 -8.75
N TYR A 588 -4.22 -26.37 -8.04
CA TYR A 588 -3.40 -25.22 -8.39
C TYR A 588 -2.81 -25.35 -9.79
N LYS A 589 -2.21 -26.50 -10.13
CA LYS A 589 -1.66 -26.78 -11.47
C LYS A 589 -2.70 -26.55 -12.56
N ALA A 590 -3.92 -27.05 -12.38
CA ALA A 590 -4.99 -26.89 -13.36
C ALA A 590 -5.38 -25.41 -13.57
N VAL A 591 -5.54 -24.66 -12.48
CA VAL A 591 -5.88 -23.23 -12.55
C VAL A 591 -4.72 -22.40 -13.10
N GLN A 592 -3.48 -22.69 -12.69
CA GLN A 592 -2.30 -21.99 -13.20
C GLN A 592 -2.07 -22.29 -14.70
N ALA A 593 -2.32 -23.52 -15.16
CA ALA A 593 -2.24 -23.85 -16.57
C ALA A 593 -3.29 -23.08 -17.39
N LEU A 594 -4.52 -22.95 -16.87
CA LEU A 594 -5.55 -22.11 -17.49
C LEU A 594 -5.11 -20.64 -17.52
N ALA A 595 -4.62 -20.11 -16.40
CA ALA A 595 -4.13 -18.75 -16.28
C ALA A 595 -3.02 -18.44 -17.31
N ARG A 596 -2.02 -19.32 -17.42
CA ARG A 596 -0.94 -19.22 -18.43
C ARG A 596 -1.48 -19.27 -19.85
N GLN A 597 -2.42 -20.16 -20.12
CA GLN A 597 -3.03 -20.29 -21.45
C GLN A 597 -3.80 -19.04 -21.85
N THR A 598 -4.49 -18.39 -20.91
CA THR A 598 -5.38 -17.27 -21.23
C THR A 598 -4.75 -15.89 -21.05
N GLU A 599 -3.74 -15.74 -20.19
CA GLU A 599 -3.14 -14.44 -19.84
C GLU A 599 -1.62 -14.38 -20.11
N GLY A 600 -0.96 -15.51 -20.37
CA GLY A 600 0.47 -15.60 -20.64
C GLY A 600 1.34 -16.05 -19.44
N GLU A 601 2.60 -16.38 -19.72
CA GLU A 601 3.52 -16.99 -18.73
C GLU A 601 3.84 -16.05 -17.55
N ALA A 602 4.04 -14.77 -17.81
CA ALA A 602 4.34 -13.77 -16.79
C ALA A 602 3.18 -13.61 -15.78
N PHE A 603 1.92 -13.83 -16.20
CA PHE A 603 0.80 -13.88 -15.27
C PHE A 603 0.86 -15.10 -14.35
N GLY A 604 1.39 -16.24 -14.80
CA GLY A 604 1.61 -17.41 -13.96
C GLY A 604 2.53 -17.16 -12.76
N GLN A 605 3.42 -16.17 -12.84
CA GLN A 605 4.31 -15.76 -11.74
C GLN A 605 3.58 -15.01 -10.62
N TRP A 606 2.43 -14.38 -10.91
CA TRP A 606 1.57 -13.80 -9.88
C TRP A 606 1.15 -14.86 -8.86
N CYS A 607 0.64 -15.99 -9.35
CA CYS A 607 0.23 -17.12 -8.52
C CYS A 607 1.42 -17.68 -7.71
N GLN A 608 2.59 -17.76 -8.35
CA GLN A 608 3.81 -18.27 -7.73
C GLN A 608 4.35 -17.35 -6.62
N GLY A 609 4.03 -16.06 -6.62
CA GLY A 609 4.43 -15.16 -5.54
C GLY A 609 4.00 -15.69 -4.17
N CYS A 610 2.77 -16.22 -4.06
CA CYS A 610 2.26 -16.83 -2.83
C CYS A 610 2.55 -18.33 -2.76
N HIS A 611 2.40 -19.05 -3.87
CA HIS A 611 2.45 -20.52 -3.88
C HIS A 611 3.86 -21.11 -3.99
N MET A 612 4.80 -20.39 -4.60
CA MET A 612 6.19 -20.82 -4.82
C MET A 612 7.19 -19.64 -4.80
N PRO A 613 7.20 -18.80 -3.76
CA PRO A 613 8.04 -17.61 -3.70
C PRO A 613 9.54 -17.91 -3.86
N GLN A 614 10.04 -19.02 -3.30
CA GLN A 614 11.45 -19.41 -3.49
C GLN A 614 11.77 -19.70 -4.97
N GLN A 615 10.82 -20.27 -5.72
CA GLN A 615 10.96 -20.51 -7.16
C GLN A 615 11.10 -19.18 -7.93
N VAL A 616 10.26 -18.20 -7.59
CA VAL A 616 10.30 -16.85 -8.17
C VAL A 616 11.64 -16.19 -7.87
N LEU A 617 12.09 -16.23 -6.61
CA LEU A 617 13.35 -15.61 -6.19
C LEU A 617 14.60 -16.31 -6.75
N ASN A 618 14.55 -17.62 -7.04
CA ASN A 618 15.65 -18.34 -7.67
C ASN A 618 15.70 -18.19 -9.20
N GLY A 619 14.55 -17.92 -9.83
CA GLY A 619 14.40 -18.04 -11.29
C GLY A 619 14.57 -19.47 -11.82
N GLN A 620 14.44 -20.49 -10.96
CA GLN A 620 14.60 -21.92 -11.30
C GLN A 620 13.36 -22.69 -10.93
N THR A 621 13.01 -23.73 -11.69
CA THR A 621 11.73 -24.45 -11.56
C THR A 621 11.83 -25.85 -10.96
N ASP A 622 13.03 -26.37 -10.79
CA ASP A 622 13.24 -27.79 -10.48
C ASP A 622 13.05 -28.07 -8.99
N LEU A 623 12.11 -28.98 -8.69
CA LEU A 623 11.87 -29.49 -7.35
C LEU A 623 12.84 -30.63 -7.00
N PRO A 624 13.06 -30.91 -5.70
CA PRO A 624 13.77 -32.10 -5.26
C PRO A 624 13.19 -33.38 -5.86
N LYS A 625 14.06 -34.34 -6.15
CA LYS A 625 13.61 -35.66 -6.61
C LYS A 625 12.69 -36.28 -5.56
N GLY A 626 11.56 -36.80 -6.02
CA GLY A 626 10.55 -37.39 -5.13
C GLY A 626 9.64 -36.38 -4.42
N SER A 627 9.78 -35.06 -4.63
CA SER A 627 8.80 -34.09 -4.13
C SER A 627 7.49 -34.19 -4.93
N HIS A 628 6.38 -34.48 -4.24
CA HIS A 628 5.04 -34.53 -4.83
C HIS A 628 3.94 -34.31 -3.77
N MET A 629 2.71 -33.99 -4.17
CA MET A 629 1.58 -33.62 -3.27
C MET A 629 1.25 -34.63 -2.17
N LEU A 630 1.61 -35.90 -2.36
CA LEU A 630 1.32 -37.01 -1.45
C LEU A 630 2.55 -37.46 -0.66
N GLU A 631 3.66 -36.74 -0.79
CA GLU A 631 4.85 -36.95 0.04
C GLU A 631 4.48 -36.73 1.51
N GLN A 632 5.08 -37.53 2.40
CA GLN A 632 4.85 -37.46 3.84
C GLN A 632 6.17 -37.18 4.57
N GLY A 633 6.10 -36.39 5.64
CA GLY A 633 7.21 -36.12 6.55
C GLY A 633 8.41 -35.42 5.92
N GLY A 634 8.22 -34.74 4.77
CA GLY A 634 9.29 -34.03 4.06
C GLY A 634 10.43 -34.94 3.58
N ALA A 635 10.14 -36.21 3.24
CA ALA A 635 11.12 -37.21 2.86
C ALA A 635 12.13 -36.74 1.79
N SER A 636 11.67 -36.04 0.75
CA SER A 636 12.53 -35.50 -0.33
C SER A 636 13.51 -34.44 0.19
N LEU A 637 13.08 -33.60 1.13
CA LEU A 637 13.92 -32.59 1.76
C LEU A 637 14.94 -33.23 2.69
N ILE A 638 14.55 -34.26 3.44
CA ILE A 638 15.46 -35.02 4.31
C ILE A 638 16.55 -35.72 3.48
N GLU A 639 16.18 -36.35 2.36
CA GLU A 639 17.12 -37.00 1.45
C GLU A 639 18.11 -35.98 0.88
N ALA A 640 17.63 -34.88 0.33
CA ALA A 640 18.46 -33.81 -0.19
C ALA A 640 19.39 -33.22 0.88
N HIS A 641 18.90 -33.01 2.11
CA HIS A 641 19.72 -32.52 3.23
C HIS A 641 20.85 -33.49 3.57
N ARG A 642 20.56 -34.80 3.64
CA ARG A 642 21.59 -35.83 3.86
C ARG A 642 22.61 -35.92 2.74
N ALA A 643 22.20 -35.62 1.51
CA ALA A 643 23.09 -35.57 0.35
C ALA A 643 23.89 -34.25 0.27
N GLY A 644 23.53 -33.22 1.05
CA GLY A 644 24.11 -31.88 0.95
C GLY A 644 23.70 -31.15 -0.34
N GLU A 645 22.53 -31.49 -0.88
CA GLU A 645 22.00 -30.91 -2.11
C GLU A 645 21.18 -29.64 -1.80
N PRO A 646 21.41 -28.53 -2.52
CA PRO A 646 20.55 -27.36 -2.43
C PRO A 646 19.17 -27.66 -3.07
N VAL A 647 18.12 -27.04 -2.54
CA VAL A 647 16.74 -27.34 -2.95
C VAL A 647 15.91 -26.09 -3.24
N VAL A 648 15.01 -26.19 -4.20
CA VAL A 648 13.87 -25.27 -4.34
C VAL A 648 12.69 -25.91 -3.64
N GLU A 649 12.26 -25.35 -2.51
CA GLU A 649 11.14 -25.89 -1.76
C GLU A 649 9.81 -25.44 -2.35
N GLU A 650 8.90 -26.38 -2.48
CA GLU A 650 7.55 -26.10 -2.93
C GLU A 650 6.68 -25.57 -1.79
N GLY A 651 5.98 -24.46 -2.03
CA GLY A 651 5.21 -23.77 -1.01
C GLY A 651 6.04 -22.70 -0.30
N THR A 652 5.71 -22.46 0.97
CA THR A 652 6.42 -21.52 1.84
C THR A 652 7.31 -22.27 2.83
N GLY A 653 8.62 -22.35 2.53
CA GLY A 653 9.62 -23.00 3.38
C GLY A 653 9.92 -22.27 4.69
N CYS A 654 10.56 -22.97 5.64
CA CYS A 654 10.96 -22.41 6.94
C CYS A 654 11.83 -21.16 6.76
N VAL A 655 12.86 -21.27 5.92
CA VAL A 655 13.81 -20.16 5.68
C VAL A 655 13.10 -18.98 5.05
N LEU A 656 12.20 -19.19 4.09
CA LEU A 656 11.44 -18.11 3.48
C LEU A 656 10.68 -17.32 4.55
N CYS A 657 9.78 -17.97 5.30
CA CYS A 657 8.94 -17.28 6.29
C CYS A 657 9.78 -16.62 7.38
N HIS A 658 10.82 -17.29 7.85
CA HIS A 658 11.69 -16.78 8.93
C HIS A 658 12.75 -15.79 8.46
N ARG A 659 12.86 -15.52 7.15
CA ARG A 659 13.74 -14.50 6.57
C ARG A 659 13.00 -13.39 5.81
N ILE A 660 11.69 -13.30 6.00
CA ILE A 660 10.96 -12.06 5.69
C ILE A 660 11.44 -11.00 6.67
N THR A 661 12.08 -9.95 6.17
CA THR A 661 12.62 -8.86 7.00
C THR A 661 11.73 -7.64 7.02
N ARG A 662 10.81 -7.52 6.05
CA ARG A 662 9.92 -6.36 5.91
C ARG A 662 8.62 -6.77 5.23
N LEU A 663 7.51 -6.18 5.70
CA LEU A 663 6.23 -6.19 5.02
C LEU A 663 6.13 -4.92 4.17
N GLU A 664 5.77 -5.06 2.89
CA GLU A 664 5.62 -3.90 1.99
C GLU A 664 4.24 -3.22 2.13
N ASP A 665 3.30 -3.89 2.80
CA ASP A 665 1.92 -3.43 3.08
C ASP A 665 1.17 -2.84 1.85
N ALA A 666 1.42 -3.41 0.67
CA ALA A 666 0.78 -3.04 -0.60
C ALA A 666 -0.70 -3.47 -0.71
N GLY A 667 -1.27 -4.07 0.35
CA GLY A 667 -2.65 -4.55 0.39
C GLY A 667 -2.84 -6.06 0.16
N GLY A 668 -1.83 -6.79 -0.34
CA GLY A 668 -1.89 -8.22 -0.67
C GLY A 668 -0.84 -8.62 -1.70
N ASN A 669 -1.03 -9.76 -2.38
CA ASN A 669 -0.18 -10.24 -3.49
C ASN A 669 1.32 -10.30 -3.14
N SER A 670 1.69 -11.10 -2.15
CA SER A 670 3.07 -11.38 -1.72
C SER A 670 3.85 -10.14 -1.29
N ALA A 671 3.19 -9.19 -0.62
CA ALA A 671 3.78 -7.90 -0.22
C ALA A 671 4.79 -8.01 0.94
N PHE A 672 5.95 -8.60 0.66
CA PHE A 672 7.06 -8.73 1.62
C PHE A 672 8.44 -8.81 0.95
N THR A 673 9.46 -8.45 1.72
CA THR A 673 10.87 -8.54 1.35
C THR A 673 11.58 -9.64 2.14
N VAL A 674 12.36 -10.46 1.43
CA VAL A 674 13.18 -11.55 1.98
C VAL A 674 14.65 -11.18 1.94
N ASN A 675 15.39 -11.39 3.04
CA ASN A 675 16.84 -11.19 3.09
C ASN A 675 17.53 -12.50 3.50
N LEU A 676 18.46 -13.02 2.72
CA LEU A 676 19.19 -14.26 3.05
C LEU A 676 20.60 -14.06 3.63
N LYS A 677 21.13 -12.84 3.56
CA LYS A 677 22.56 -12.56 3.76
C LYS A 677 22.89 -12.04 5.16
N ASP A 678 22.00 -11.25 5.76
CA ASP A 678 22.23 -10.60 7.05
C ASP A 678 21.82 -11.49 8.23
N ARG A 679 22.09 -12.80 8.11
CA ARG A 679 21.92 -13.76 9.20
C ARG A 679 23.29 -14.20 9.67
N GLU A 680 23.36 -14.58 10.94
CA GLU A 680 24.55 -15.27 11.42
C GLU A 680 24.63 -16.66 10.78
N SER A 681 25.71 -16.89 10.04
CA SER A 681 26.06 -18.20 9.49
C SER A 681 26.89 -19.00 10.49
N TYR A 682 26.61 -20.29 10.63
CA TYR A 682 27.38 -21.19 11.49
C TYR A 682 28.40 -21.98 10.68
N VAL A 683 29.58 -22.22 11.25
CA VAL A 683 30.60 -23.02 10.56
C VAL A 683 30.05 -24.42 10.30
N PHE A 684 30.05 -24.83 9.02
CA PHE A 684 29.51 -26.10 8.52
C PHE A 684 27.97 -26.23 8.51
N GLU A 685 27.22 -25.12 8.54
CA GLU A 685 25.76 -25.17 8.45
C GLU A 685 25.24 -25.78 7.13
N ASP A 686 26.00 -25.65 6.05
CA ASP A 686 25.74 -26.20 4.71
C ASP A 686 26.25 -27.64 4.54
N ALA A 687 26.91 -28.21 5.56
CA ALA A 687 27.40 -29.58 5.49
C ALA A 687 26.24 -30.59 5.44
N PRO A 688 26.42 -31.75 4.80
CA PRO A 688 25.37 -32.77 4.70
C PRO A 688 24.79 -33.15 6.06
N GLY A 689 23.46 -33.24 6.12
CA GLY A 689 22.70 -33.58 7.31
C GLY A 689 23.14 -34.91 7.93
N GLY A 690 23.28 -34.92 9.26
CA GLY A 690 23.78 -36.09 9.99
C GLY A 690 25.30 -36.30 9.95
N SER A 691 26.05 -35.47 9.22
CA SER A 691 27.52 -35.49 9.27
C SER A 691 28.07 -34.90 10.58
N ALA A 692 29.27 -35.32 10.98
CA ALA A 692 29.95 -34.75 12.16
C ALA A 692 30.19 -33.23 12.06
N ARG A 693 30.35 -32.72 10.83
CA ARG A 693 30.48 -31.29 10.55
C ARG A 693 29.16 -30.55 10.80
N HIS A 694 28.05 -31.06 10.28
CA HIS A 694 26.72 -30.47 10.51
C HIS A 694 26.33 -30.53 12.00
N TRP A 695 26.64 -31.62 12.68
CA TRP A 695 26.47 -31.74 14.13
C TRP A 695 27.20 -30.62 14.90
N LEU A 696 28.40 -30.23 14.46
CA LEU A 696 29.13 -29.12 15.05
C LEU A 696 28.44 -27.76 14.81
N ALA A 697 27.80 -27.55 13.64
CA ALA A 697 27.00 -26.36 13.38
C ALA A 697 25.82 -26.25 14.37
N GLU A 698 25.10 -27.35 14.61
CA GLU A 698 24.00 -27.38 15.58
C GLU A 698 24.46 -27.05 17.01
N ARG A 699 25.64 -27.54 17.43
CA ARG A 699 26.18 -27.19 18.76
C ARG A 699 26.50 -25.70 18.87
N GLN A 700 26.92 -25.05 17.79
CA GLN A 700 27.16 -23.60 17.77
C GLN A 700 25.84 -22.82 17.95
N ILE A 701 24.75 -23.27 17.31
CA ILE A 701 23.41 -22.69 17.49
C ILE A 701 23.00 -22.78 18.97
N ASN A 702 23.10 -23.97 19.57
CA ASN A 702 22.74 -24.19 20.97
C ASN A 702 23.62 -23.40 21.96
N ALA A 703 24.87 -23.13 21.60
CA ALA A 703 25.76 -22.30 22.40
C ALA A 703 25.43 -20.80 22.33
N ARG A 704 24.77 -20.35 21.24
CA ARG A 704 24.41 -18.93 21.02
C ARG A 704 22.96 -18.76 20.50
N PRO A 705 21.95 -19.19 21.28
CA PRO A 705 20.56 -19.19 20.83
C PRO A 705 19.98 -17.78 20.60
N ALA A 706 20.52 -16.77 21.30
CA ALA A 706 20.12 -15.38 21.10
C ALA A 706 20.44 -14.87 19.69
N MET A 707 21.61 -15.24 19.14
CA MET A 707 22.02 -14.87 17.77
C MET A 707 21.13 -15.56 16.72
N HIS A 708 20.80 -16.83 16.95
CA HIS A 708 19.87 -17.57 16.11
C HIS A 708 18.49 -16.89 16.08
N LYS A 709 17.96 -16.55 17.27
CA LYS A 709 16.69 -15.84 17.41
C LYS A 709 16.70 -14.50 16.67
N ALA A 710 17.76 -13.70 16.82
CA ALA A 710 17.88 -12.40 16.13
C ALA A 710 17.89 -12.53 14.60
N SER A 711 18.43 -13.63 14.08
CA SER A 711 18.46 -13.93 12.65
C SER A 711 17.10 -14.42 12.11
N TYR A 712 16.34 -15.20 12.88
CA TYR A 712 15.14 -15.90 12.36
C TYR A 712 13.83 -15.46 12.99
N GLN A 713 13.81 -14.39 13.79
CA GLN A 713 12.60 -13.87 14.41
C GLN A 713 12.53 -12.34 14.28
N LYS A 714 11.40 -11.85 13.79
CA LYS A 714 11.01 -10.43 13.80
C LYS A 714 9.76 -10.25 14.64
N ASP A 715 9.56 -9.04 15.17
CA ASP A 715 8.43 -8.74 16.05
C ASP A 715 7.08 -8.87 15.32
N PHE A 716 7.03 -8.50 14.04
CA PHE A 716 5.81 -8.59 13.22
C PHE A 716 5.39 -10.02 12.86
N TYR A 717 6.16 -11.07 13.19
CA TYR A 717 5.75 -12.46 12.93
C TYR A 717 4.51 -12.90 13.73
N GLN A 718 4.17 -12.15 14.78
CA GLN A 718 2.91 -12.34 15.53
C GLN A 718 1.78 -11.46 15.03
N ASP A 719 2.02 -10.60 14.04
CA ASP A 719 1.03 -9.70 13.47
C ASP A 719 0.25 -10.39 12.34
N ALA A 720 -1.06 -10.14 12.29
CA ALA A 720 -1.93 -10.56 11.21
C ALA A 720 -1.47 -10.05 9.83
N ALA A 721 -0.78 -8.91 9.82
CA ALA A 721 -0.23 -8.28 8.62
C ALA A 721 0.73 -9.20 7.85
N LEU A 722 1.44 -10.11 8.54
CA LEU A 722 2.24 -11.13 7.84
C LEU A 722 1.34 -12.04 6.99
N CYS A 723 0.23 -12.53 7.55
CA CYS A 723 -0.72 -13.37 6.83
C CYS A 723 -1.41 -12.61 5.68
N LYS A 724 -1.74 -11.33 5.90
CA LYS A 724 -2.33 -10.43 4.89
C LYS A 724 -1.54 -10.43 3.58
N SER A 725 -0.21 -10.52 3.66
CA SER A 725 0.64 -10.47 2.48
C SER A 725 0.29 -11.53 1.42
N CYS A 726 -0.22 -12.71 1.81
CA CYS A 726 -0.70 -13.75 0.89
C CYS A 726 -2.21 -13.98 0.97
N HIS A 727 -2.86 -13.73 2.11
CA HIS A 727 -4.28 -14.01 2.34
C HIS A 727 -5.23 -12.84 2.04
N ASN A 728 -4.69 -11.71 1.56
CA ASN A 728 -5.42 -10.77 0.73
C ASN A 728 -4.87 -10.83 -0.71
N GLU A 729 -5.78 -10.95 -1.67
CA GLU A 729 -5.48 -11.15 -3.08
C GLU A 729 -6.39 -10.26 -3.93
N PHE A 730 -5.80 -9.55 -4.87
CA PHE A 730 -6.54 -8.76 -5.85
C PHE A 730 -5.99 -8.97 -7.26
N ALA A 731 -6.88 -8.85 -8.25
CA ALA A 731 -6.53 -9.01 -9.65
C ALA A 731 -5.52 -7.93 -10.10
N PRO A 732 -4.40 -8.30 -10.75
CA PRO A 732 -3.45 -7.34 -11.30
C PRO A 732 -4.12 -6.39 -12.31
N GLY A 733 -3.81 -5.09 -12.23
CA GLY A 733 -4.37 -4.07 -13.11
C GLY A 733 -5.77 -3.58 -12.70
N THR A 734 -6.77 -4.47 -12.69
CA THR A 734 -8.15 -4.08 -12.32
C THR A 734 -8.33 -3.84 -10.83
N GLY A 735 -7.44 -4.39 -10.01
CA GLY A 735 -7.48 -4.24 -8.55
C GLY A 735 -8.70 -4.89 -7.89
N ALA A 736 -9.47 -5.70 -8.62
CA ALA A 736 -10.66 -6.32 -8.05
C ALA A 736 -10.28 -7.24 -6.90
N ASN A 737 -10.87 -7.03 -5.73
CA ASN A 737 -10.53 -7.76 -4.51
C ASN A 737 -11.13 -9.17 -4.56
N ILE A 738 -10.30 -10.17 -4.84
CA ILE A 738 -10.70 -11.57 -5.02
C ILE A 738 -10.83 -12.22 -3.64
N VAL A 739 -9.77 -12.11 -2.83
CA VAL A 739 -9.70 -12.64 -1.48
C VAL A 739 -9.40 -11.50 -0.51
N ASN A 740 -10.28 -11.31 0.47
CA ASN A 740 -10.18 -10.24 1.44
C ASN A 740 -10.26 -10.75 2.88
N THR A 741 -9.66 -11.92 3.14
CA THR A 741 -9.78 -12.64 4.42
C THR A 741 -9.30 -11.80 5.59
N TRP A 742 -8.20 -11.06 5.41
CA TRP A 742 -7.68 -10.19 6.46
C TRP A 742 -8.60 -9.00 6.70
N ASP A 743 -9.21 -8.43 5.66
CA ASP A 743 -10.16 -7.31 5.81
C ASP A 743 -11.42 -7.77 6.56
N GLU A 744 -11.91 -8.97 6.25
CA GLU A 744 -13.03 -9.60 6.99
C GLU A 744 -12.68 -9.77 8.47
N TRP A 745 -11.48 -10.29 8.77
CA TRP A 745 -10.97 -10.40 10.14
C TRP A 745 -10.81 -9.07 10.85
N GLN A 746 -10.19 -8.09 10.19
CA GLN A 746 -9.91 -6.77 10.75
C GLN A 746 -11.20 -6.05 11.15
N ASN A 747 -12.31 -6.33 10.46
CA ASN A 747 -13.62 -5.74 10.76
C ASN A 747 -14.41 -6.47 11.86
N SER A 748 -13.95 -7.64 12.32
CA SER A 748 -14.64 -8.44 13.34
C SER A 748 -14.26 -8.08 14.78
N SER A 749 -15.04 -8.62 15.72
CA SER A 749 -14.77 -8.59 17.15
C SER A 749 -13.43 -9.25 17.51
N TYR A 750 -12.93 -10.18 16.69
CA TYR A 750 -11.65 -10.87 16.92
C TYR A 750 -10.48 -9.89 16.80
N ALA A 751 -10.56 -8.89 15.91
CA ALA A 751 -9.55 -7.85 15.79
C ALA A 751 -9.83 -6.65 16.71
N ARG A 752 -11.11 -6.26 16.87
CA ARG A 752 -11.50 -4.95 17.42
C ARG A 752 -12.03 -4.96 18.85
N ALA A 753 -12.25 -6.12 19.48
CA ALA A 753 -12.80 -6.16 20.83
C ALA A 753 -11.96 -5.33 21.83
N GLU A 754 -12.63 -4.50 22.62
CA GLU A 754 -11.99 -3.71 23.68
C GLU A 754 -11.36 -4.63 24.73
N ASP A 755 -12.03 -5.74 25.07
CA ASP A 755 -11.50 -6.77 25.95
C ASP A 755 -10.40 -7.58 25.24
N PRO A 756 -9.12 -7.47 25.67
CA PRO A 756 -8.03 -8.23 25.08
C PRO A 756 -8.22 -9.75 25.16
N ALA A 757 -8.99 -10.26 26.13
CA ALA A 757 -9.26 -11.68 26.25
C ALA A 757 -10.19 -12.21 25.15
N ARG A 758 -10.89 -11.33 24.43
CA ARG A 758 -11.74 -11.68 23.28
C ARG A 758 -11.05 -11.44 21.93
N ARG A 759 -9.95 -10.69 21.92
CA ARG A 759 -9.14 -10.53 20.71
C ARG A 759 -8.44 -11.85 20.34
N ARG A 760 -8.38 -12.12 19.04
CA ARG A 760 -7.77 -13.32 18.45
C ARG A 760 -7.17 -12.94 17.11
N ASN A 761 -5.94 -13.37 16.87
CA ASN A 761 -5.22 -13.21 15.62
C ASN A 761 -5.30 -14.51 14.78
N CYS A 762 -4.91 -14.45 13.51
CA CYS A 762 -4.84 -15.59 12.58
C CYS A 762 -4.13 -16.79 13.21
N ILE A 763 -2.94 -16.56 13.79
CA ILE A 763 -2.09 -17.60 14.37
C ILE A 763 -2.66 -18.18 15.68
N ASP A 764 -3.53 -17.45 16.38
CA ASP A 764 -4.18 -17.96 17.58
C ASP A 764 -5.09 -19.15 17.29
N CYS A 765 -5.67 -19.20 16.09
CA CYS A 765 -6.57 -20.26 15.65
C CYS A 765 -5.89 -21.24 14.66
N HIS A 766 -5.20 -20.73 13.64
CA HIS A 766 -4.67 -21.53 12.53
C HIS A 766 -3.31 -22.17 12.83
N MET A 767 -2.63 -21.70 13.87
CA MET A 767 -1.38 -22.27 14.41
C MET A 767 -1.59 -22.78 15.84
N ASN A 768 -2.82 -23.09 16.23
CA ASN A 768 -3.14 -23.55 17.58
C ASN A 768 -2.81 -25.05 17.75
N PRO A 769 -2.29 -25.48 18.91
CA PRO A 769 -2.13 -26.90 19.23
C PRO A 769 -3.43 -27.70 19.31
N THR A 770 -4.55 -27.04 19.61
CA THR A 770 -5.89 -27.64 19.70
C THR A 770 -6.89 -26.85 18.83
N PRO A 771 -6.85 -27.00 17.49
CA PRO A 771 -7.78 -26.32 16.59
C PRO A 771 -9.25 -26.59 16.93
N GLY A 772 -10.10 -25.59 16.69
CA GLY A 772 -11.53 -25.64 16.99
C GLY A 772 -11.92 -25.38 18.46
N LYS A 773 -10.98 -24.93 19.30
CA LYS A 773 -11.20 -24.52 20.69
C LYS A 773 -11.10 -23.00 20.89
N GLY A 774 -11.64 -22.21 19.96
CA GLY A 774 -11.73 -20.74 20.10
C GLY A 774 -10.40 -19.99 20.16
N GLY A 775 -9.27 -20.62 19.81
CA GLY A 775 -7.94 -20.00 19.83
C GLY A 775 -7.35 -19.79 21.22
N ASP A 776 -7.80 -20.59 22.19
CA ASP A 776 -7.31 -20.55 23.56
C ASP A 776 -5.80 -20.86 23.65
N ALA A 777 -5.13 -20.24 24.62
CA ALA A 777 -3.70 -20.44 24.82
C ALA A 777 -3.41 -21.86 25.29
N VAL A 778 -2.53 -22.55 24.57
CA VAL A 778 -2.00 -23.86 25.00
C VAL A 778 -0.52 -23.69 25.32
N ALA A 779 -0.14 -24.03 26.55
CA ALA A 779 1.26 -23.96 26.96
C ALA A 779 2.08 -25.07 26.28
N GLY A 780 3.34 -24.77 25.95
CA GLY A 780 4.23 -25.74 25.32
C GLY A 780 5.59 -25.17 24.95
N GLN A 781 6.45 -26.01 24.36
CA GLN A 781 7.80 -25.64 23.93
C GLN A 781 7.86 -25.56 22.40
N SER A 782 8.56 -24.56 21.88
CA SER A 782 8.76 -24.41 20.42
C SER A 782 10.00 -25.11 19.88
N THR A 783 10.86 -25.60 20.78
CA THR A 783 12.10 -26.31 20.49
C THR A 783 12.29 -27.44 21.47
N GLU A 784 13.03 -28.46 21.06
CA GLU A 784 13.50 -29.52 21.96
C GLU A 784 14.27 -28.92 23.14
N ASN A 785 13.87 -29.26 24.37
CA ASN A 785 14.42 -28.72 25.62
C ASN A 785 14.36 -27.17 25.75
N GLY A 786 13.47 -26.52 24.98
CA GLY A 786 13.26 -25.07 25.02
C GLY A 786 12.56 -24.59 26.28
N THR A 787 12.40 -23.28 26.42
CA THR A 787 11.60 -22.71 27.50
C THR A 787 10.11 -23.01 27.29
N MET A 788 9.39 -23.30 28.38
CA MET A 788 7.93 -23.39 28.36
C MET A 788 7.35 -22.01 28.06
N LYS A 789 6.53 -21.92 27.01
CA LYS A 789 5.76 -20.73 26.67
C LYS A 789 4.34 -20.90 27.20
N SER A 790 3.73 -19.81 27.65
CA SER A 790 2.32 -19.78 28.02
C SER A 790 1.39 -20.02 26.82
N ARG A 791 1.85 -19.67 25.61
CA ARG A 791 1.16 -19.92 24.35
C ARG A 791 2.17 -20.45 23.32
N LEU A 792 1.95 -21.68 22.88
CA LEU A 792 2.66 -22.33 21.78
C LEU A 792 1.90 -22.09 20.47
N TYR A 793 2.64 -21.76 19.42
CA TYR A 793 2.15 -21.79 18.04
C TYR A 793 2.79 -22.97 17.30
N ARG A 794 1.96 -23.82 16.72
CA ARG A 794 2.34 -24.95 15.85
C ARG A 794 2.43 -24.48 14.39
N HIS A 795 3.07 -25.29 13.55
CA HIS A 795 3.19 -25.01 12.11
C HIS A 795 2.27 -25.92 11.30
N ASN A 796 1.11 -26.25 11.86
CA ASN A 796 0.09 -27.11 11.25
C ASN A 796 -0.73 -26.37 10.17
N PHE A 797 -0.82 -25.03 10.26
CA PHE A 797 -1.52 -24.16 9.31
C PHE A 797 -2.92 -24.69 8.97
N THR A 798 -3.67 -25.02 10.03
CA THR A 798 -4.95 -25.72 9.94
C THR A 798 -5.96 -24.88 9.16
N GLY A 799 -6.66 -25.46 8.19
CA GLY A 799 -7.59 -24.73 7.33
C GLY A 799 -8.71 -25.59 6.78
N ALA A 800 -9.35 -25.13 5.70
CA ALA A 800 -10.50 -25.82 5.13
C ALA A 800 -10.15 -26.98 4.20
N GLN A 801 -8.91 -27.03 3.68
CA GLN A 801 -8.44 -28.12 2.82
C GLN A 801 -8.02 -29.31 3.69
N HIS A 802 -9.01 -30.03 4.20
CA HIS A 802 -8.80 -31.22 5.03
C HIS A 802 -8.42 -32.44 4.18
N GLN A 803 -8.95 -32.56 2.95
CA GLN A 803 -8.83 -33.76 2.14
C GLN A 803 -7.37 -34.00 1.72
N LEU A 804 -6.75 -33.02 1.05
CA LEU A 804 -5.37 -33.22 0.57
C LEU A 804 -4.41 -33.41 1.75
N VAL A 805 -4.63 -32.70 2.86
CA VAL A 805 -3.87 -32.92 4.10
C VAL A 805 -4.07 -34.33 4.64
N GLY A 806 -5.30 -34.84 4.71
CA GLY A 806 -5.60 -36.18 5.22
C GLY A 806 -5.01 -37.32 4.40
N LEU A 807 -4.82 -37.12 3.09
CA LEU A 807 -4.09 -38.08 2.26
C LEU A 807 -2.61 -38.21 2.64
N ARG A 808 -2.03 -37.19 3.29
CA ARG A 808 -0.68 -37.23 3.85
C ARG A 808 -0.68 -37.60 5.33
N ASN A 809 -1.55 -36.96 6.11
CA ASN A 809 -1.50 -36.97 7.56
C ASN A 809 -2.93 -36.93 8.15
N PRO A 810 -3.45 -38.08 8.63
CA PRO A 810 -4.79 -38.18 9.21
C PRO A 810 -5.01 -37.33 10.47
N ASP A 811 -3.96 -37.08 11.27
CA ASP A 811 -4.07 -36.27 12.48
C ASP A 811 -4.31 -34.80 12.14
N LEU A 812 -3.57 -34.26 11.16
CA LEU A 812 -3.79 -32.89 10.65
C LEU A 812 -5.14 -32.74 9.93
N GLU A 813 -5.68 -33.82 9.35
CA GLU A 813 -7.06 -33.82 8.87
C GLU A 813 -8.06 -33.67 10.01
N GLN A 814 -7.90 -34.40 11.12
CA GLN A 814 -8.79 -34.26 12.27
C GLN A 814 -8.74 -32.86 12.87
N GLU A 815 -7.57 -32.22 12.89
CA GLU A 815 -7.41 -30.82 13.27
C GLU A 815 -8.21 -29.88 12.36
N SER A 816 -8.13 -30.07 11.03
CA SER A 816 -8.90 -29.32 10.04
C SER A 816 -10.40 -29.51 10.19
N LEU A 817 -10.84 -30.76 10.42
CA LEU A 817 -12.24 -31.09 10.68
C LEU A 817 -12.75 -30.51 12.00
N ALA A 818 -11.93 -30.48 13.05
CA ALA A 818 -12.28 -29.87 14.33
C ALA A 818 -12.54 -28.37 14.16
N LEU A 819 -11.65 -27.68 13.45
CA LEU A 819 -11.80 -26.25 13.14
C LEU A 819 -13.07 -25.97 12.31
N LEU A 820 -13.31 -26.77 11.27
CA LEU A 820 -14.51 -26.65 10.42
C LEU A 820 -15.80 -26.88 11.22
N ARG A 821 -15.86 -27.93 12.05
CA ARG A 821 -17.05 -28.26 12.86
C ARG A 821 -17.35 -27.23 13.95
N SER A 822 -16.34 -26.51 14.45
CA SER A 822 -16.54 -25.43 15.42
C SER A 822 -16.97 -24.09 14.81
N SER A 823 -16.96 -23.96 13.47
CA SER A 823 -17.11 -22.66 12.80
C SER A 823 -18.53 -22.10 12.84
N ALA A 824 -19.56 -22.97 12.86
CA ALA A 824 -20.95 -22.57 12.72
C ALA A 824 -21.90 -23.29 13.69
N ALA A 825 -22.91 -22.55 14.15
CA ALA A 825 -24.05 -23.06 14.89
C ALA A 825 -25.32 -23.00 14.04
N LEU A 826 -26.24 -23.95 14.26
CA LEU A 826 -27.54 -24.01 13.60
C LEU A 826 -28.66 -23.74 14.61
N SER A 827 -29.67 -23.00 14.19
CA SER A 827 -30.98 -22.98 14.84
C SER A 827 -32.08 -22.95 13.79
N ALA A 828 -33.30 -23.39 14.14
CA ALA A 828 -34.40 -23.39 13.19
C ALA A 828 -35.73 -23.12 13.89
N ARG A 829 -36.66 -22.53 13.15
CA ARG A 829 -38.01 -22.19 13.60
C ARG A 829 -39.02 -22.35 12.46
N ILE A 830 -40.28 -22.51 12.83
CA ILE A 830 -41.39 -22.50 11.87
C ILE A 830 -42.07 -21.14 12.00
N GLU A 831 -41.94 -20.29 11.00
CA GLU A 831 -42.65 -19.02 10.96
C GLU A 831 -44.00 -19.21 10.30
N GLN A 832 -45.04 -18.63 10.90
CA GLN A 832 -46.39 -18.63 10.36
C GLN A 832 -46.98 -17.22 10.40
N ASP A 833 -47.44 -16.77 9.25
CA ASP A 833 -48.35 -15.63 9.07
C ASP A 833 -49.74 -16.15 8.67
N THR A 834 -50.72 -15.26 8.63
CA THR A 834 -52.12 -15.46 8.24
C THR A 834 -52.32 -16.26 6.94
N GLU A 835 -51.39 -16.20 5.99
CA GLU A 835 -51.47 -16.92 4.70
C GLU A 835 -50.33 -17.90 4.40
N LYS A 836 -49.21 -17.87 5.14
CA LYS A 836 -47.97 -18.59 4.77
C LYS A 836 -47.29 -19.22 5.98
N GLN A 837 -46.72 -20.41 5.77
CA GLN A 837 -45.88 -21.10 6.74
C GLN A 837 -44.53 -21.44 6.10
N ALA A 838 -43.43 -21.24 6.82
CA ALA A 838 -42.08 -21.51 6.32
C ALA A 838 -41.16 -22.07 7.42
N LEU A 839 -40.27 -22.98 7.02
CA LEU A 839 -39.11 -23.34 7.83
C LEU A 839 -38.02 -22.30 7.62
N VAL A 840 -37.59 -21.65 8.70
CA VAL A 840 -36.44 -20.75 8.69
C VAL A 840 -35.29 -21.39 9.45
N VAL A 841 -34.14 -21.54 8.78
CA VAL A 841 -32.90 -22.06 9.36
C VAL A 841 -31.88 -20.94 9.45
N ARG A 842 -31.39 -20.68 10.65
CA ARG A 842 -30.30 -19.75 10.92
C ARG A 842 -28.98 -20.49 10.97
N VAL A 843 -28.00 -20.01 10.20
CA VAL A 843 -26.59 -20.40 10.33
C VAL A 843 -25.84 -19.22 10.94
N THR A 844 -25.31 -19.40 12.15
CA THR A 844 -24.55 -18.37 12.88
C THR A 844 -23.06 -18.70 12.82
N ASN A 845 -22.24 -17.71 12.45
CA ASN A 845 -20.79 -17.82 12.54
C ASN A 845 -20.37 -17.59 14.00
N VAL A 846 -19.84 -18.64 14.63
CA VAL A 846 -19.51 -18.64 16.06
C VAL A 846 -18.04 -18.94 16.34
N GLY A 847 -17.28 -19.31 15.30
CA GLY A 847 -15.90 -19.79 15.45
C GLY A 847 -14.88 -19.09 14.55
N ALA A 848 -15.30 -18.21 13.63
CA ALA A 848 -14.41 -17.54 12.70
C ALA A 848 -14.53 -16.02 12.78
N GLY A 849 -13.38 -15.35 12.94
CA GLY A 849 -13.29 -13.88 12.84
C GLY A 849 -13.44 -13.35 11.41
N HIS A 850 -13.56 -14.20 10.40
CA HIS A 850 -13.79 -13.84 9.00
C HIS A 850 -15.09 -14.46 8.49
N ALA A 851 -15.49 -14.20 7.24
CA ALA A 851 -16.69 -14.80 6.68
C ALA A 851 -16.58 -16.34 6.57
N LEU A 852 -17.71 -17.03 6.51
CA LEU A 852 -17.79 -18.48 6.38
C LEU A 852 -18.56 -18.85 5.08
N PRO A 853 -17.91 -19.54 4.13
CA PRO A 853 -16.47 -19.74 4.00
C PRO A 853 -15.73 -18.46 3.52
N THR A 854 -14.50 -18.23 3.98
CA THR A 854 -13.59 -17.19 3.44
C THR A 854 -12.62 -17.77 2.39
N GLY A 855 -11.70 -16.96 1.86
CA GLY A 855 -10.71 -17.36 0.85
C GLY A 855 -11.32 -17.43 -0.55
N VAL A 856 -11.02 -18.52 -1.27
CA VAL A 856 -11.64 -18.93 -2.55
C VAL A 856 -13.12 -19.36 -2.37
N ALA A 857 -13.91 -18.47 -1.77
CA ALA A 857 -15.30 -18.71 -1.39
C ALA A 857 -16.26 -18.82 -2.57
N ASP A 858 -15.78 -18.58 -3.78
CA ASP A 858 -16.43 -18.84 -5.07
C ASP A 858 -16.37 -20.31 -5.49
N PHE A 859 -15.43 -21.09 -4.94
CA PHE A 859 -15.30 -22.53 -5.20
C PHE A 859 -15.65 -23.42 -4.01
N ARG A 860 -15.65 -22.92 -2.78
CA ARG A 860 -16.01 -23.74 -1.61
C ARG A 860 -17.50 -24.07 -1.59
N GLU A 861 -17.84 -25.32 -1.33
CA GLU A 861 -19.23 -25.73 -1.14
C GLU A 861 -19.53 -25.85 0.35
N LEU A 862 -20.31 -24.91 0.87
CA LEU A 862 -20.97 -24.98 2.17
C LEU A 862 -22.46 -24.90 1.89
N TRP A 863 -23.27 -25.87 2.33
CA TRP A 863 -24.71 -25.87 2.06
C TRP A 863 -25.54 -26.56 3.13
N LEU A 864 -26.84 -26.23 3.14
CA LEU A 864 -27.84 -26.90 3.98
C LEU A 864 -28.48 -28.08 3.24
N GLU A 865 -28.51 -29.23 3.91
CA GLU A 865 -29.34 -30.39 3.57
C GLU A 865 -30.40 -30.54 4.67
N LEU A 866 -31.68 -30.67 4.31
CA LEU A 866 -32.75 -30.77 5.29
C LEU A 866 -33.87 -31.74 4.88
N THR A 867 -34.52 -32.29 5.90
CA THR A 867 -35.78 -33.05 5.82
C THR A 867 -36.70 -32.58 6.94
N LEU A 868 -37.93 -32.22 6.60
CA LEU A 868 -38.98 -31.83 7.55
C LEU A 868 -40.17 -32.78 7.42
N THR A 869 -40.68 -33.24 8.56
CA THR A 869 -41.83 -34.12 8.68
C THR A 869 -42.94 -33.44 9.50
N ASP A 870 -44.20 -33.57 9.08
CA ASP A 870 -45.38 -33.06 9.79
C ASP A 870 -45.81 -33.97 10.97
N ALA A 871 -46.92 -33.61 11.63
CA ALA A 871 -47.47 -34.36 12.76
C ALA A 871 -47.98 -35.76 12.38
N GLU A 872 -48.40 -35.94 11.13
CA GLU A 872 -48.88 -37.19 10.56
C GLU A 872 -47.75 -38.14 10.13
N GLY A 873 -46.50 -37.66 10.15
CA GLY A 873 -45.32 -38.44 9.75
C GLY A 873 -44.99 -38.33 8.26
N ASN A 874 -45.66 -37.45 7.51
CA ASN A 874 -45.37 -37.20 6.10
C ASN A 874 -44.18 -36.24 5.96
N ILE A 875 -43.31 -36.52 4.99
CA ILE A 875 -42.24 -35.60 4.64
C ILE A 875 -42.82 -34.44 3.83
N VAL A 876 -42.84 -33.25 4.41
CA VAL A 876 -43.42 -32.04 3.81
C VAL A 876 -42.38 -31.14 3.15
N LEU A 877 -41.09 -31.35 3.44
CA LEU A 877 -39.99 -30.64 2.80
C LEU A 877 -38.74 -31.53 2.77
N ARG A 878 -38.09 -31.60 1.61
CA ARG A 878 -36.71 -32.09 1.45
C ARG A 878 -35.96 -31.11 0.58
N SER A 879 -34.73 -30.78 0.97
CA SER A 879 -33.87 -29.94 0.15
C SER A 879 -32.39 -30.27 0.35
N GLY A 880 -31.59 -30.13 -0.70
CA GLY A 880 -30.12 -30.15 -0.62
C GLY A 880 -29.46 -31.53 -0.54
N GLN A 881 -30.20 -32.62 -0.83
CA GLN A 881 -29.63 -33.97 -0.87
C GLN A 881 -28.72 -34.14 -2.10
N PRO A 882 -27.43 -34.51 -1.92
CA PRO A 882 -26.53 -34.71 -3.05
C PRO A 882 -27.05 -35.75 -4.05
N VAL A 883 -26.98 -35.42 -5.34
CA VAL A 883 -27.34 -36.33 -6.45
C VAL A 883 -26.07 -36.75 -7.16
N ASN A 884 -25.73 -38.04 -7.14
CA ASN A 884 -24.45 -38.56 -7.65
C ASN A 884 -23.23 -37.80 -7.09
N GLY A 885 -23.32 -37.37 -5.83
CA GLY A 885 -22.28 -36.60 -5.14
C GLY A 885 -22.23 -35.11 -5.51
N ALA A 886 -23.00 -34.61 -6.47
CA ALA A 886 -23.10 -33.18 -6.75
C ALA A 886 -24.09 -32.50 -5.79
N VAL A 887 -23.79 -31.26 -5.40
CA VAL A 887 -24.76 -30.42 -4.67
C VAL A 887 -25.90 -30.07 -5.64
N PRO A 888 -27.17 -30.33 -5.30
CA PRO A 888 -28.28 -30.12 -6.22
C PRO A 888 -28.65 -28.63 -6.32
N GLU A 889 -29.39 -28.26 -7.37
CA GLU A 889 -29.78 -26.86 -7.61
C GLU A 889 -30.70 -26.28 -6.53
N ASP A 890 -31.48 -27.11 -5.85
CA ASP A 890 -32.39 -26.70 -4.78
C ASP A 890 -31.67 -26.43 -3.45
N ALA A 891 -30.38 -26.78 -3.33
CA ALA A 891 -29.59 -26.53 -2.13
C ALA A 891 -29.37 -25.03 -1.89
N ARG A 892 -29.36 -24.62 -0.62
CA ARG A 892 -28.90 -23.29 -0.23
C ARG A 892 -27.39 -23.31 0.01
N LEU A 893 -26.63 -22.81 -0.97
CA LEU A 893 -25.18 -22.65 -0.88
C LEU A 893 -24.79 -21.31 -0.26
N PHE A 894 -23.75 -21.32 0.57
CA PHE A 894 -23.10 -20.12 1.11
C PHE A 894 -21.76 -19.91 0.37
N ARG A 895 -21.75 -18.98 -0.59
CA ARG A 895 -20.61 -18.69 -1.49
C ARG A 895 -20.62 -17.26 -2.04
N LYS A 896 -19.51 -16.85 -2.65
CA LYS A 896 -19.51 -15.74 -3.60
C LYS A 896 -19.81 -16.24 -5.02
N VAL A 897 -20.40 -15.40 -5.86
CA VAL A 897 -20.50 -15.62 -7.30
C VAL A 897 -19.95 -14.39 -8.00
N PHE A 898 -18.81 -14.55 -8.66
CA PHE A 898 -18.14 -13.51 -9.41
C PHE A 898 -18.65 -13.45 -10.85
N GLY A 899 -18.89 -12.24 -11.34
CA GLY A 899 -19.27 -11.95 -12.71
C GLY A 899 -18.26 -11.04 -13.40
N ASP A 900 -18.21 -11.14 -14.73
CA ASP A 900 -17.50 -10.20 -15.60
C ASP A 900 -18.26 -8.87 -15.72
N THR A 901 -17.78 -7.97 -16.60
CA THR A 901 -18.41 -6.67 -16.84
C THR A 901 -19.84 -6.77 -17.38
N ASP A 902 -20.16 -7.87 -18.08
CA ASP A 902 -21.48 -8.18 -18.64
C ASP A 902 -22.40 -8.89 -17.62
N GLY A 903 -21.89 -9.22 -16.44
CA GLY A 903 -22.62 -9.95 -15.40
C GLY A 903 -22.68 -11.47 -15.63
N LYS A 904 -21.81 -12.04 -16.48
CA LYS A 904 -21.72 -13.49 -16.67
C LYS A 904 -20.75 -14.10 -15.66
N PRO A 905 -21.06 -15.27 -15.05
CA PRO A 905 -20.16 -15.93 -14.11
C PRO A 905 -18.79 -16.23 -14.72
N VAL A 906 -17.71 -15.88 -14.01
CA VAL A 906 -16.32 -16.04 -14.51
C VAL A 906 -15.74 -17.44 -14.29
N GLY A 907 -16.32 -18.23 -13.37
CA GLY A 907 -15.83 -19.57 -13.04
C GLY A 907 -14.34 -19.56 -12.65
N LEU A 908 -13.55 -20.51 -13.17
CA LEU A 908 -12.11 -20.64 -12.88
C LEU A 908 -11.27 -19.39 -13.25
N LYS A 909 -11.80 -18.47 -14.05
CA LYS A 909 -11.14 -17.20 -14.42
C LYS A 909 -11.47 -16.09 -13.42
N PHE A 910 -11.42 -16.39 -12.13
CA PHE A 910 -11.79 -15.46 -11.05
C PHE A 910 -11.01 -14.13 -11.11
N TRP A 911 -9.82 -14.10 -11.70
CA TRP A 911 -9.05 -12.88 -11.95
C TRP A 911 -9.76 -11.87 -12.88
N ARG A 912 -10.79 -12.29 -13.64
CA ARG A 912 -11.66 -11.42 -14.46
C ARG A 912 -12.90 -10.92 -13.72
N TYR A 913 -12.93 -11.07 -12.40
CA TYR A 913 -13.99 -10.52 -11.54
C TYR A 913 -14.13 -9.00 -11.71
N ALA A 914 -15.34 -8.56 -12.06
CA ALA A 914 -15.69 -7.16 -12.20
C ALA A 914 -17.02 -6.80 -11.51
N LYS A 915 -17.89 -7.78 -11.24
CA LYS A 915 -19.18 -7.58 -10.53
C LYS A 915 -19.51 -8.74 -9.60
N LEU A 916 -19.97 -8.44 -8.40
CA LEU A 916 -20.41 -9.43 -7.41
C LEU A 916 -21.87 -9.79 -7.68
N LEU A 917 -22.11 -10.96 -8.27
CA LEU A 917 -23.47 -11.38 -8.62
C LEU A 917 -24.25 -11.84 -7.39
N ALA A 918 -23.58 -12.49 -6.44
CA ALA A 918 -24.15 -12.89 -5.17
C ALA A 918 -23.05 -13.04 -4.11
N ASP A 919 -23.35 -12.65 -2.86
CA ASP A 919 -22.62 -13.07 -1.67
C ASP A 919 -23.61 -13.66 -0.68
N THR A 920 -23.53 -14.98 -0.54
CA THR A 920 -24.41 -15.77 0.32
C THR A 920 -23.69 -16.28 1.56
N ARG A 921 -22.46 -15.84 1.81
CA ARG A 921 -21.65 -16.29 2.95
C ARG A 921 -22.23 -15.82 4.27
N ILE A 922 -21.82 -16.46 5.35
CA ILE A 922 -22.14 -15.99 6.70
C ILE A 922 -21.04 -14.99 7.13
N PRO A 923 -21.37 -13.71 7.43
CA PRO A 923 -20.37 -12.74 7.84
C PRO A 923 -19.71 -13.09 9.19
N ALA A 924 -18.56 -12.48 9.49
CA ALA A 924 -17.98 -12.54 10.83
C ALA A 924 -18.94 -11.92 11.87
N ASP A 925 -18.98 -12.48 13.08
CA ASP A 925 -19.88 -12.09 14.19
C ASP A 925 -21.38 -12.11 13.85
N GLY A 926 -21.77 -12.66 12.70
CA GLY A 926 -23.11 -12.58 12.18
C GLY A 926 -23.76 -13.93 11.92
N TRP A 927 -24.91 -13.87 11.28
CA TRP A 927 -25.72 -15.02 10.94
C TRP A 927 -26.42 -14.81 9.60
N ARG A 928 -26.96 -15.89 9.03
CA ARG A 928 -27.80 -15.85 7.84
C ARG A 928 -29.01 -16.76 8.04
N ASP A 929 -30.21 -16.23 7.77
CA ASP A 929 -31.45 -17.00 7.74
C ASP A 929 -31.76 -17.43 6.31
N GLU A 930 -32.03 -18.71 6.13
CA GLU A 930 -32.54 -19.29 4.89
C GLU A 930 -33.95 -19.81 5.13
N SER A 931 -34.86 -19.55 4.18
CA SER A 931 -36.29 -19.84 4.33
C SER A 931 -36.79 -20.77 3.24
N TRP A 932 -37.63 -21.73 3.63
CA TRP A 932 -38.31 -22.67 2.74
C TRP A 932 -39.82 -22.64 3.02
N PRO A 933 -40.66 -22.33 2.01
CA PRO A 933 -42.10 -22.38 2.18
C PRO A 933 -42.57 -23.82 2.41
N LEU A 934 -43.57 -23.99 3.27
CA LEU A 934 -44.20 -25.28 3.56
C LEU A 934 -45.56 -25.39 2.85
N PRO A 935 -46.02 -26.62 2.57
CA PRO A 935 -47.39 -26.85 2.08
C PRO A 935 -48.44 -26.26 3.04
N ALA A 936 -49.51 -25.67 2.50
CA ALA A 936 -50.54 -25.00 3.31
C ALA A 936 -51.35 -25.97 4.22
N ASP A 937 -51.36 -27.25 3.87
CA ASP A 937 -51.99 -28.35 4.59
C ASP A 937 -51.06 -28.99 5.63
N ALA A 938 -49.76 -28.67 5.63
CA ALA A 938 -48.83 -29.17 6.63
C ALA A 938 -49.23 -28.69 8.04
N ARG A 939 -49.20 -29.59 9.02
CA ARG A 939 -49.58 -29.29 10.41
C ARG A 939 -48.48 -29.69 11.38
N GLY A 940 -48.21 -28.79 12.32
CA GLY A 940 -47.29 -29.05 13.42
C GLY A 940 -47.95 -29.94 14.49
N PRO A 941 -47.16 -30.51 15.42
CA PRO A 941 -45.71 -30.34 15.59
C PRO A 941 -44.88 -30.93 14.43
N PHE A 942 -43.84 -30.20 14.01
CA PHE A 942 -42.89 -30.67 13.01
C PHE A 942 -41.68 -31.37 13.62
N SER A 943 -41.06 -32.26 12.85
CA SER A 943 -39.74 -32.82 13.14
C SER A 943 -38.77 -32.46 12.02
N ALA A 944 -37.61 -31.90 12.36
CA ALA A 944 -36.60 -31.44 11.40
C ALA A 944 -35.27 -32.18 11.61
N ASP A 945 -34.66 -32.66 10.52
CA ASP A 945 -33.25 -33.06 10.45
C ASP A 945 -32.53 -32.12 9.48
N ILE A 946 -31.67 -31.25 10.02
CA ILE A 946 -30.95 -30.21 9.26
C ILE A 946 -29.45 -30.46 9.40
N ARG A 947 -28.74 -30.46 8.27
CA ARG A 947 -27.30 -30.72 8.18
C ARG A 947 -26.62 -29.57 7.46
N LEU A 948 -25.54 -29.08 8.03
CA LEU A 948 -24.61 -28.18 7.37
C LEU A 948 -23.45 -29.01 6.83
N ASN A 949 -23.36 -29.11 5.51
CA ASN A 949 -22.39 -29.92 4.80
C ASN A 949 -21.31 -29.05 4.16
N PHE A 950 -20.10 -29.59 4.03
CA PHE A 950 -18.95 -28.93 3.42
C PHE A 950 -18.21 -29.84 2.46
N ARG A 951 -17.71 -29.24 1.36
CA ARG A 951 -16.70 -29.83 0.47
C ARG A 951 -15.77 -28.74 -0.06
N THR A 952 -14.46 -29.00 -0.07
CA THR A 952 -13.44 -27.99 -0.41
C THR A 952 -13.61 -27.40 -1.80
N TYR A 953 -13.88 -28.24 -2.80
CA TYR A 953 -14.09 -27.83 -4.19
C TYR A 953 -15.34 -28.51 -4.77
N PRO A 954 -16.01 -27.88 -5.75
CA PRO A 954 -17.22 -28.42 -6.34
C PRO A 954 -16.91 -29.71 -7.11
N LYS A 955 -17.90 -30.61 -7.18
CA LYS A 955 -17.72 -31.91 -7.86
C LYS A 955 -17.15 -31.77 -9.27
N TRP A 956 -17.64 -30.83 -10.08
CA TRP A 956 -17.16 -30.64 -11.45
C TRP A 956 -15.68 -30.23 -11.52
N VAL A 957 -15.17 -29.46 -10.54
CA VAL A 957 -13.73 -29.14 -10.45
C VAL A 957 -12.95 -30.40 -10.09
N ASN A 958 -13.44 -31.17 -9.12
CA ASN A 958 -12.82 -32.43 -8.71
C ASN A 958 -12.74 -33.42 -9.88
N ASP A 959 -13.80 -33.54 -10.67
CA ASP A 959 -13.86 -34.43 -11.83
C ASP A 959 -12.84 -34.03 -12.90
N ILE A 960 -12.67 -32.73 -13.18
CA ILE A 960 -11.63 -32.21 -14.08
C ILE A 960 -10.24 -32.57 -13.57
N VAL A 961 -9.97 -32.31 -12.29
CA VAL A 961 -8.65 -32.55 -11.69
C VAL A 961 -8.32 -34.05 -11.66
N ARG A 962 -9.30 -34.89 -11.30
CA ARG A 962 -9.14 -36.36 -11.26
C ARG A 962 -8.99 -36.98 -12.66
N ALA A 963 -9.51 -36.34 -13.71
CA ALA A 963 -9.24 -36.78 -15.07
C ALA A 963 -7.75 -36.67 -15.43
N THR A 964 -7.04 -35.70 -14.85
CA THR A 964 -5.59 -35.53 -15.03
C THR A 964 -4.75 -36.22 -13.95
N GLU A 965 -5.33 -36.50 -12.78
CA GLU A 965 -4.68 -37.06 -11.60
C GLU A 965 -5.52 -38.24 -11.06
N PRO A 966 -5.60 -39.37 -11.79
CA PRO A 966 -6.56 -40.47 -11.53
C PRO A 966 -6.35 -41.19 -10.19
N GLN A 967 -5.19 -41.02 -9.58
CA GLN A 967 -4.85 -41.54 -8.26
C GLN A 967 -5.57 -40.80 -7.11
N LEU A 968 -6.15 -39.63 -7.36
CA LEU A 968 -6.87 -38.87 -6.34
C LEU A 968 -8.26 -39.48 -6.08
N PRO A 969 -8.59 -39.79 -4.81
CA PRO A 969 -9.92 -40.27 -4.46
C PRO A 969 -10.98 -39.18 -4.65
N GLU A 970 -12.24 -39.60 -4.78
CA GLU A 970 -13.38 -38.68 -4.74
C GLU A 970 -13.37 -37.94 -3.39
N PRO A 971 -13.43 -36.59 -3.38
CA PRO A 971 -13.50 -35.84 -2.14
C PRO A 971 -14.77 -36.16 -1.36
N PRO A 972 -14.67 -36.44 -0.04
CA PRO A 972 -15.86 -36.72 0.76
C PRO A 972 -16.67 -35.44 0.99
N ILE A 973 -17.96 -35.62 1.25
CA ILE A 973 -18.81 -34.59 1.83
C ILE A 973 -18.69 -34.69 3.35
N VAL A 974 -18.31 -33.60 4.00
CA VAL A 974 -18.13 -33.54 5.44
C VAL A 974 -19.33 -32.89 6.10
N LEU A 975 -19.90 -33.56 7.09
CA LEU A 975 -20.89 -32.97 7.98
C LEU A 975 -20.20 -32.06 9.01
N LEU A 976 -20.49 -30.76 8.97
CA LEU A 976 -19.99 -29.77 9.92
C LEU A 976 -20.85 -29.70 11.17
N ASN A 977 -22.17 -29.61 11.00
CA ASN A 977 -23.12 -29.50 12.09
C ASN A 977 -24.44 -30.18 11.72
N ARG A 978 -25.15 -30.72 12.71
CA ARG A 978 -26.46 -31.35 12.54
C ARG A 978 -27.39 -30.90 13.66
N LEU A 979 -28.53 -30.36 13.27
CA LEU A 979 -29.60 -29.95 14.17
C LEU A 979 -30.80 -30.88 13.98
N GLN A 980 -31.14 -31.61 15.05
CA GLN A 980 -32.33 -32.43 15.10
C GLN A 980 -33.31 -31.82 16.09
N LEU A 981 -34.50 -31.49 15.61
CA LEU A 981 -35.56 -30.90 16.42
C LEU A 981 -36.81 -31.76 16.32
N THR A 982 -37.43 -32.00 17.46
CA THR A 982 -38.74 -32.64 17.57
C THR A 982 -39.71 -31.65 18.19
N GLN A 983 -40.98 -31.74 17.80
CA GLN A 983 -42.05 -30.88 18.32
C GLN A 983 -41.89 -29.38 18.03
N LEU A 984 -41.37 -29.03 16.84
CA LEU A 984 -41.34 -27.65 16.36
C LEU A 984 -42.78 -27.13 16.17
N GLN A 985 -43.15 -26.15 16.98
CA GLN A 985 -44.44 -25.47 16.88
C GLN A 985 -44.32 -24.24 15.96
N PRO A 986 -45.35 -23.92 15.16
CA PRO A 986 -45.41 -22.67 14.44
C PRO A 986 -45.43 -21.48 15.41
N THR A 987 -44.60 -20.49 15.14
CA THR A 987 -44.57 -19.22 15.88
C THR A 987 -45.02 -18.09 14.97
N PRO A 988 -45.70 -17.04 15.49
CA PRO A 988 -46.02 -15.86 14.71
C PRO A 988 -44.77 -15.29 14.03
N SER A 989 -44.88 -14.87 12.77
CA SER A 989 -43.80 -14.18 12.07
C SER A 989 -43.37 -12.95 12.89
N SER A 990 -42.12 -12.92 13.34
CA SER A 990 -41.58 -11.72 13.98
C SER A 990 -41.32 -10.68 12.89
N PRO A 991 -41.79 -9.42 13.00
CA PRO A 991 -41.26 -8.36 12.15
C PRO A 991 -39.76 -8.23 12.46
N ASP A 992 -38.93 -8.27 11.43
CA ASP A 992 -37.47 -8.28 11.51
C ASP A 992 -36.96 -7.16 12.43
N MET A 993 -36.03 -7.50 13.33
CA MET A 993 -34.96 -6.54 13.62
C MET A 993 -34.13 -6.48 12.35
N GLU A 994 -34.27 -5.39 11.59
CA GLU A 994 -33.37 -5.11 10.47
C GLU A 994 -31.92 -5.29 10.93
N PRO A 995 -31.04 -5.81 10.06
CA PRO A 995 -29.60 -5.67 10.31
C PRO A 995 -29.31 -4.17 10.44
N GLU A 996 -28.71 -3.73 11.55
CA GLU A 996 -27.97 -2.48 11.54
C GLU A 996 -26.94 -2.62 10.42
N ARG A 997 -27.16 -1.88 9.32
CA ARG A 997 -26.33 -1.88 8.13
C ARG A 997 -24.98 -1.22 8.38
#